data_AF-A0AAN7UBA1-F1
#
_entry.id   AF-A0AAN7UBA1-F1
#
_cell.length_a   1.000
_cell.length_b   1.000
_cell.length_c   1.000
_cell.angle_alpha   90.00
_cell.angle_beta   90.00
_cell.angle_gamma   90.00
#
_symmetry.space_group_name_H-M   'P 1'
#
loop_
_entity.id
_entity.type
_entity.pdbx_description
1 polymer ?
#
loop_
_entity_poly.entity_id
_entity_poly.type
_entity_poly.pdbx_seq_one_letter_code
_entity_poly.pdbx_strand_id
1 'polypeptide(L)'
;MRGWRKMRSFFMSDEELGKKDDDHKLVSGARQRHSPSWQPARGPPRRSIKRICLVFFLAVVVYLFVHNIPKLGPDNRMRRPEYAHFPGRPASSLGHPSIDNAMHPPDPDAQAQTRMLAPDTTERNFNGPFKFLNLAMSLQAISNLRGSQPENKNVLFAAASLKSAATLLPMACQMALGTKNYVHFALLGRTSINMKQLWDINGIDKSCIIIFHGMTSQNTNYLADYMKDARPNYAEISTDGRLEKSVFRGFHHIHNYMHPQVIIIDGTNNEETFFPRGLKQHLKVSKTSLIELPRFAPKSLDWITRLDSAALRTHRWPTNQVTVWNNIKVDILIQATPKSSGSLIRLLRSLSAADYTSSAIPHITIELPYQIDASIKGFLNSFAWPPSYVPNPTNERHISLRHRLSPRKSTEKETSTRFLESFWPAQPQLSHVLVLSPHTEVTPQYFNYLKYLLLEYRYSDMSRFHNWGQHLFGISLEQPSTTLDDENLFDPPLFQHPEEISAEGTPNPFLWQTPASSAVLIFGEKWMELHDFVSRTAQVKEDSDVVPTLLSEKLVSKQHPSWLEYALMLARVRGYWSLYPGKEVAEHVAVVHGELYDIPEEYAGSKSSISDDASNVAVGNIRQKVRWAPELQLSSLSVLDALPNDGNLWPLTALPIADWQGTEVSPQDFRTSAYEYELLFKGSVGGCDVETGKGQKGYEPASTQDLFCNLP
;
A
#
# COMPACT_ATOMS: atom_id res chain seq x y z
N MET A 1 -10.82 81.66 -10.56
CA MET A 1 -11.25 81.27 -9.20
C MET A 1 -12.35 80.23 -9.29
N ARG A 2 -12.24 79.16 -8.49
CA ARG A 2 -13.25 78.15 -8.10
C ARG A 2 -13.86 77.33 -9.25
N GLY A 3 -13.77 76.00 -9.30
CA GLY A 3 -13.35 75.02 -8.31
C GLY A 3 -14.08 73.70 -8.64
N TRP A 4 -13.39 72.58 -8.43
CA TRP A 4 -13.91 71.20 -8.43
C TRP A 4 -14.25 70.51 -9.77
N ARG A 5 -13.23 69.86 -10.31
CA ARG A 5 -13.33 68.49 -10.83
C ARG A 5 -12.17 67.67 -10.26
N LYS A 6 -12.49 66.59 -9.54
CA LYS A 6 -11.81 65.27 -9.57
C LYS A 6 -12.13 64.48 -8.30
N MET A 7 -13.03 63.51 -8.44
CA MET A 7 -12.92 62.24 -7.73
C MET A 7 -13.71 61.17 -8.48
N ARG A 8 -13.15 59.96 -8.49
CA ARG A 8 -13.71 58.66 -8.91
C ARG A 8 -13.67 58.29 -10.40
N SER A 9 -12.60 57.60 -10.79
CA SER A 9 -12.75 56.26 -11.37
C SER A 9 -11.55 55.39 -10.98
N PHE A 10 -11.79 54.49 -10.04
CA PHE A 10 -11.01 53.29 -9.79
C PHE A 10 -12.07 52.23 -9.49
N PHE A 11 -11.97 51.07 -10.14
CA PHE A 11 -12.87 49.91 -10.19
C PHE A 11 -13.81 49.80 -11.40
N MET A 12 -13.31 49.02 -12.39
CA MET A 12 -13.92 47.90 -13.13
C MET A 12 -15.33 48.03 -13.76
N SER A 13 -15.41 47.79 -15.07
CA SER A 13 -16.24 46.74 -15.71
C SER A 13 -15.63 46.48 -17.11
N ASP A 14 -15.43 45.24 -17.57
CA ASP A 14 -16.43 44.38 -18.23
C ASP A 14 -17.29 45.12 -19.26
N GLU A 15 -16.99 44.88 -20.54
CA GLU A 15 -17.87 45.13 -21.68
C GLU A 15 -17.73 43.96 -22.68
N GLU A 16 -18.86 43.27 -22.87
CA GLU A 16 -19.11 42.24 -23.85
C GLU A 16 -19.27 42.82 -25.28
N LEU A 17 -18.94 41.98 -26.26
CA LEU A 17 -19.61 41.76 -27.56
C LEU A 17 -19.77 42.93 -28.56
N GLY A 18 -19.21 42.71 -29.78
CA GLY A 18 -19.76 43.33 -30.99
C GLY A 18 -18.99 43.05 -32.28
N LYS A 19 -19.64 42.29 -33.20
CA LYS A 19 -19.37 42.09 -34.66
C LYS A 19 -18.11 41.29 -35.04
N LYS A 20 -18.20 40.11 -35.65
CA LYS A 20 -18.78 39.72 -36.97
C LYS A 20 -18.11 40.48 -38.11
N ASP A 21 -17.11 39.84 -38.72
CA ASP A 21 -16.80 39.90 -40.15
C ASP A 21 -15.92 38.71 -40.57
N ASP A 22 -16.20 38.26 -41.78
CA ASP A 22 -15.91 36.99 -42.43
C ASP A 22 -14.47 36.84 -42.98
N ASP A 23 -14.14 35.58 -43.28
CA ASP A 23 -13.25 35.06 -44.33
C ASP A 23 -11.96 35.83 -44.68
N HIS A 24 -10.80 35.15 -44.57
CA HIS A 24 -9.91 34.91 -45.72
C HIS A 24 -8.91 33.77 -45.45
N LYS A 25 -8.84 32.86 -46.43
CA LYS A 25 -7.95 31.71 -46.54
C LYS A 25 -6.48 32.10 -46.80
N LEU A 26 -5.61 31.12 -46.50
CA LEU A 26 -4.38 30.69 -47.20
C LEU A 26 -3.43 31.76 -47.77
N VAL A 27 -2.14 31.63 -47.45
CA VAL A 27 -1.08 31.20 -48.39
C VAL A 27 0.31 31.41 -47.75
N SER A 28 1.11 30.34 -47.84
CA SER A 28 2.55 30.27 -48.12
C SER A 28 3.50 31.36 -47.63
N GLY A 29 4.63 30.91 -47.08
CA GLY A 29 5.90 31.54 -47.43
C GLY A 29 6.91 31.65 -46.30
N ALA A 30 7.74 30.62 -46.21
CA ALA A 30 9.20 30.76 -46.21
C ALA A 30 9.90 31.56 -45.09
N ARG A 31 10.80 30.80 -44.45
CA ARG A 31 12.17 31.15 -44.05
C ARG A 31 12.42 31.72 -42.64
N GLN A 32 13.14 30.86 -41.91
CA GLN A 32 14.38 31.17 -41.19
C GLN A 32 14.27 32.18 -40.03
N ARG A 33 13.98 31.64 -38.84
CA ARG A 33 14.38 32.28 -37.58
C ARG A 33 15.83 31.94 -37.28
N HIS A 34 16.70 32.92 -37.46
CA HIS A 34 18.03 32.96 -36.86
C HIS A 34 17.94 33.18 -35.34
N SER A 35 18.91 32.59 -34.66
CA SER A 35 19.24 32.60 -33.23
C SER A 35 19.13 33.95 -32.51
N PRO A 36 18.74 33.98 -31.22
CA PRO A 36 18.87 35.17 -30.39
C PRO A 36 20.29 35.28 -29.83
N SER A 37 21.01 36.33 -30.23
CA SER A 37 22.27 36.75 -29.60
C SER A 37 21.98 37.51 -28.30
N TRP A 38 22.72 37.13 -27.25
CA TRP A 38 22.80 37.81 -25.97
C TRP A 38 23.24 39.28 -26.12
N GLN A 39 22.54 40.21 -25.47
CA GLN A 39 23.00 41.57 -25.20
C GLN A 39 22.89 41.88 -23.70
N PRO A 40 23.88 42.58 -23.10
CA PRO A 40 23.98 42.79 -21.67
C PRO A 40 23.04 43.89 -21.14
N ALA A 41 22.68 43.72 -19.87
CA ALA A 41 21.74 44.54 -19.12
C ALA A 41 22.12 46.03 -19.05
N ARG A 42 21.18 46.90 -19.45
CA ARG A 42 21.17 48.33 -19.07
C ARG A 42 20.28 48.51 -17.84
N GLY A 43 20.77 49.31 -16.88
CA GLY A 43 20.20 49.51 -15.56
C GLY A 43 18.74 50.01 -15.53
N PRO A 44 18.10 49.97 -14.34
CA PRO A 44 16.65 50.08 -14.21
C PRO A 44 16.16 51.51 -14.52
N PRO A 45 15.12 51.67 -15.36
CA PRO A 45 14.54 52.97 -15.60
C PRO A 45 13.71 53.43 -14.39
N ARG A 46 13.60 54.77 -14.24
CA ARG A 46 12.93 55.55 -13.17
C ARG A 46 11.45 55.21 -12.85
N ARG A 47 10.91 54.08 -13.35
CA ARG A 47 9.57 53.54 -13.06
C ARG A 47 9.55 52.57 -11.86
N SER A 48 10.69 52.00 -11.47
CA SER A 48 10.80 51.08 -10.31
C SER A 48 10.72 51.80 -8.96
N ILE A 49 11.24 53.03 -8.85
CA ILE A 49 11.21 53.81 -7.61
C ILE A 49 9.77 54.15 -7.17
N LYS A 50 8.87 54.43 -8.12
CA LYS A 50 7.45 54.69 -7.80
C LYS A 50 6.73 53.46 -7.26
N ARG A 51 7.12 52.26 -7.69
CA ARG A 51 6.57 50.99 -7.15
C ARG A 51 7.13 50.68 -5.77
N ILE A 52 8.42 50.96 -5.54
CA ILE A 52 9.06 50.78 -4.23
C ILE A 52 8.45 51.75 -3.21
N CYS A 53 8.23 53.03 -3.55
CA CYS A 53 7.56 53.99 -2.67
C CYS A 53 6.12 53.58 -2.35
N LEU A 54 5.39 52.98 -3.30
CA LEU A 54 4.02 52.52 -3.08
C LEU A 54 3.97 51.30 -2.17
N VAL A 55 4.90 50.35 -2.33
CA VAL A 55 5.07 49.20 -1.42
C VAL A 55 5.47 49.67 -0.03
N PHE A 56 6.38 50.64 0.09
CA PHE A 56 6.78 51.20 1.38
C PHE A 56 5.61 51.93 2.07
N PHE A 57 4.81 52.69 1.32
CA PHE A 57 3.61 53.33 1.84
C PHE A 57 2.58 52.30 2.33
N LEU A 58 2.38 51.21 1.58
CA LEU A 58 1.47 50.13 1.96
C LEU A 58 1.97 49.38 3.21
N ALA A 59 3.27 49.18 3.34
CA ALA A 59 3.89 48.62 4.54
C ALA A 59 3.72 49.52 5.77
N VAL A 60 3.83 50.85 5.61
CA VAL A 60 3.59 51.81 6.71
C VAL A 60 2.11 51.82 7.13
N VAL A 61 1.18 51.72 6.17
CA VAL A 61 -0.26 51.59 6.47
C VAL A 61 -0.56 50.29 7.21
N VAL A 62 0.03 49.17 6.81
CA VAL A 62 -0.12 47.89 7.52
C VAL A 62 0.52 47.95 8.90
N TYR A 63 1.69 48.58 9.05
CA TYR A 63 2.33 48.79 10.34
C TYR A 63 1.47 49.63 11.28
N LEU A 64 0.91 50.74 10.80
CA LEU A 64 -0.01 51.55 11.57
C LEU A 64 -1.31 50.80 11.88
N PHE A 65 -1.81 49.96 10.98
CA PHE A 65 -2.99 49.15 11.23
C PHE A 65 -2.73 48.10 12.32
N VAL A 66 -1.61 47.39 12.27
CA VAL A 66 -1.22 46.41 13.30
C VAL A 66 -0.98 47.09 14.65
N HIS A 67 -0.40 48.30 14.65
CA HIS A 67 -0.06 48.99 15.89
C HIS A 67 -1.24 49.72 16.55
N ASN A 68 -2.30 50.04 15.79
CA ASN A 68 -3.50 50.74 16.28
C ASN A 68 -4.74 49.83 16.42
N ILE A 69 -4.60 48.50 16.31
CA ILE A 69 -5.66 47.57 16.71
C ILE A 69 -5.76 47.59 18.24
N PRO A 70 -6.86 48.10 18.85
CA PRO A 70 -7.09 47.88 20.27
C PRO A 70 -7.22 46.37 20.50
N LYS A 71 -6.56 45.86 21.54
CA LYS A 71 -6.53 44.43 21.91
C LYS A 71 -7.96 43.85 21.95
N LEU A 72 -8.39 43.22 20.87
CA LEU A 72 -9.53 42.31 20.84
C LEU A 72 -9.05 40.97 21.41
N GLY A 73 -8.82 40.96 22.72
CA GLY A 73 -8.88 39.73 23.51
C GLY A 73 -10.33 39.23 23.55
N PRO A 74 -10.56 37.97 23.94
CA PRO A 74 -11.92 37.43 24.03
C PRO A 74 -12.70 38.22 25.09
N ASP A 75 -13.74 38.92 24.65
CA ASP A 75 -14.66 39.64 25.53
C ASP A 75 -15.54 38.63 26.26
N ASN A 76 -15.58 38.72 27.59
CA ASN A 76 -16.37 37.85 28.49
C ASN A 76 -17.90 38.02 28.35
N ARG A 77 -18.37 38.67 27.27
CA ARG A 77 -19.78 39.00 27.03
C ARG A 77 -20.42 38.32 25.82
N MET A 78 -19.67 37.54 25.03
CA MET A 78 -20.28 36.68 24.00
C MET A 78 -20.70 35.32 24.58
N ARG A 79 -21.65 35.36 25.51
CA ARG A 79 -22.42 34.20 25.95
C ARG A 79 -23.54 33.95 24.93
N ARG A 80 -23.67 32.72 24.41
CA ARG A 80 -24.83 32.31 23.60
C ARG A 80 -26.12 32.69 24.34
N PRO A 81 -27.19 33.13 23.65
CA PRO A 81 -28.46 33.41 24.31
C PRO A 81 -29.02 32.13 24.94
N GLU A 82 -29.15 32.13 26.26
CA GLU A 82 -30.01 31.21 27.01
C GLU A 82 -31.45 31.66 26.77
N TYR A 83 -32.27 30.80 26.17
CA TYR A 83 -33.72 31.01 26.15
C TYR A 83 -34.26 30.76 27.56
N ALA A 84 -34.61 31.85 28.25
CA ALA A 84 -35.31 31.79 29.52
C ALA A 84 -36.68 31.13 29.33
N HIS A 85 -36.97 30.11 30.15
CA HIS A 85 -38.32 29.59 30.34
C HIS A 85 -39.23 30.71 30.86
N PHE A 86 -40.33 30.97 30.15
CA PHE A 86 -41.42 31.79 30.63
C PHE A 86 -42.34 30.97 31.55
N PRO A 87 -42.64 31.43 32.78
CA PRO A 87 -43.62 30.80 33.64
C PRO A 87 -45.04 31.30 33.31
N GLY A 88 -45.90 30.36 32.91
CA GLY A 88 -47.34 30.29 33.23
C GLY A 88 -48.30 31.37 32.75
N ARG A 89 -49.29 30.96 31.94
CA ARG A 89 -50.73 31.05 32.32
C ARG A 89 -51.61 30.16 31.42
N PRO A 90 -52.77 29.70 31.93
CA PRO A 90 -53.48 28.51 31.46
C PRO A 90 -54.49 28.82 30.34
N ALA A 91 -54.82 27.82 29.54
CA ALA A 91 -56.02 27.82 28.72
C ALA A 91 -56.60 26.41 28.60
N SER A 92 -57.93 26.38 28.68
CA SER A 92 -58.81 25.24 28.91
C SER A 92 -58.98 24.30 27.71
N SER A 93 -59.28 23.04 28.07
CA SER A 93 -60.16 22.05 27.43
C SER A 93 -60.74 22.28 26.03
N LEU A 94 -60.64 21.25 25.18
CA LEU A 94 -61.65 20.71 24.24
C LEU A 94 -61.10 19.35 23.73
N GLY A 95 -61.61 18.18 24.16
CA GLY A 95 -62.66 17.36 23.52
C GLY A 95 -62.21 16.84 22.14
N HIS A 96 -62.13 15.57 21.74
CA HIS A 96 -62.78 14.26 22.00
C HIS A 96 -61.98 13.18 21.19
N PRO A 97 -62.36 11.88 21.09
CA PRO A 97 -62.81 10.92 22.11
C PRO A 97 -62.00 9.60 22.09
N SER A 98 -62.16 8.81 23.14
CA SER A 98 -61.71 7.42 23.29
C SER A 98 -62.55 6.45 22.44
N ILE A 99 -61.94 5.35 21.99
CA ILE A 99 -62.63 4.10 21.71
C ILE A 99 -62.09 3.06 22.68
N ASP A 100 -62.96 2.65 23.60
CA ASP A 100 -62.80 1.50 24.47
C ASP A 100 -62.81 0.22 23.64
N ASN A 101 -61.94 -0.72 24.02
CA ASN A 101 -62.31 -2.12 24.04
C ASN A 101 -61.72 -2.73 25.32
N ALA A 102 -62.62 -2.99 26.26
CA ALA A 102 -62.35 -3.70 27.49
C ALA A 102 -62.09 -5.19 27.19
N MET A 103 -61.04 -5.74 27.79
CA MET A 103 -61.01 -7.15 28.17
C MET A 103 -60.41 -7.26 29.57
N HIS A 104 -61.11 -8.00 30.42
CA HIS A 104 -60.92 -8.12 31.87
C HIS A 104 -59.60 -8.78 32.30
N PRO A 105 -59.21 -8.65 33.58
CA PRO A 105 -57.83 -8.78 34.06
C PRO A 105 -57.49 -10.22 34.48
N PRO A 106 -56.20 -10.59 34.52
CA PRO A 106 -55.70 -11.62 35.43
C PRO A 106 -55.01 -11.00 36.66
N ASP A 107 -55.09 -11.73 37.77
CA ASP A 107 -54.73 -11.40 39.15
C ASP A 107 -53.40 -10.65 39.40
N PRO A 108 -53.34 -9.77 40.42
CA PRO A 108 -52.14 -9.03 40.81
C PRO A 108 -51.10 -9.85 41.61
N ASP A 109 -51.39 -11.10 41.98
CA ASP A 109 -50.51 -11.87 42.88
C ASP A 109 -49.51 -12.80 42.18
N ALA A 110 -49.51 -12.86 40.84
CA ALA A 110 -48.55 -13.68 40.08
C ALA A 110 -47.31 -12.92 39.56
N GLN A 111 -47.20 -11.60 39.80
CA GLN A 111 -46.05 -10.79 39.35
C GLN A 111 -45.05 -10.42 40.48
N ALA A 112 -45.34 -10.78 41.73
CA ALA A 112 -44.48 -10.43 42.87
C ALA A 112 -43.33 -11.43 43.13
N GLN A 113 -43.32 -12.61 42.50
CA GLN A 113 -42.32 -13.66 42.80
C GLN A 113 -41.36 -14.01 41.64
N THR A 114 -41.51 -13.41 40.46
CA THR A 114 -40.53 -13.55 39.35
C THR A 114 -39.60 -12.35 39.20
N ARG A 115 -39.54 -11.47 40.22
CA ARG A 115 -38.64 -10.30 40.30
C ARG A 115 -37.45 -10.51 41.25
N MET A 116 -37.11 -11.74 41.57
CA MET A 116 -35.90 -12.07 42.33
C MET A 116 -35.10 -13.13 41.59
N LEU A 117 -34.51 -12.74 40.46
CA LEU A 117 -33.30 -13.30 39.81
C LEU A 117 -33.23 -12.80 38.34
N ALA A 118 -33.00 -11.51 38.17
CA ALA A 118 -32.51 -10.95 36.91
C ALA A 118 -31.42 -9.93 37.25
N PRO A 119 -30.20 -10.05 36.69
CA PRO A 119 -29.10 -9.14 37.00
C PRO A 119 -29.38 -7.76 36.41
N ASP A 120 -28.96 -6.71 37.14
CA ASP A 120 -29.09 -5.29 36.83
C ASP A 120 -29.08 -4.93 35.34
N THR A 121 -30.25 -4.64 34.77
CA THR A 121 -30.35 -3.84 33.55
C THR A 121 -30.59 -2.40 33.97
N THR A 122 -29.51 -1.63 34.16
CA THR A 122 -29.59 -0.17 34.24
C THR A 122 -30.39 0.34 33.05
N GLU A 123 -31.51 1.01 33.28
CA GLU A 123 -32.38 1.52 32.21
C GLU A 123 -31.60 2.49 31.31
N ARG A 124 -31.32 2.07 30.06
CA ARG A 124 -30.47 2.77 29.09
C ARG A 124 -31.23 3.89 28.37
N ASN A 125 -31.78 4.84 29.12
CA ASN A 125 -32.76 5.79 28.62
C ASN A 125 -32.21 7.22 28.41
N PHE A 126 -30.93 7.47 28.73
CA PHE A 126 -30.38 8.83 28.67
C PHE A 126 -30.08 9.26 27.22
N ASN A 127 -30.81 10.29 26.74
CA ASN A 127 -30.65 10.87 25.39
C ASN A 127 -30.30 12.38 25.42
N GLY A 128 -29.64 12.84 26.48
CA GLY A 128 -29.23 14.25 26.62
C GLY A 128 -28.00 14.64 25.77
N PRO A 129 -27.61 15.93 25.76
CA PRO A 129 -26.40 16.37 25.07
C PRO A 129 -25.15 15.65 25.61
N PHE A 130 -24.23 15.29 24.72
CA PHE A 130 -22.95 14.69 25.08
C PHE A 130 -21.83 15.75 25.12
N LYS A 131 -20.99 15.65 26.15
CA LYS A 131 -19.81 16.48 26.35
C LYS A 131 -18.61 15.57 26.62
N PHE A 132 -17.50 15.86 25.95
CA PHE A 132 -16.22 15.21 26.21
C PHE A 132 -15.42 16.07 27.18
N LEU A 133 -15.46 15.71 28.47
CA LEU A 133 -14.81 16.51 29.51
C LEU A 133 -13.28 16.43 29.43
N ASN A 134 -12.75 15.27 29.05
CA ASN A 134 -11.32 14.97 29.17
C ASN A 134 -10.61 14.86 27.82
N LEU A 135 -11.35 14.53 26.76
CA LEU A 135 -10.81 14.41 25.40
C LEU A 135 -10.11 15.70 24.99
N ALA A 136 -10.74 16.86 25.20
CA ALA A 136 -10.17 18.15 24.84
C ALA A 136 -8.83 18.43 25.53
N MET A 137 -8.71 18.12 26.82
CA MET A 137 -7.46 18.31 27.56
C MET A 137 -6.35 17.38 27.07
N SER A 138 -6.67 16.10 26.83
CA SER A 138 -5.69 15.14 26.32
C SER A 138 -5.24 15.46 24.88
N LEU A 139 -6.13 15.99 24.05
CA LEU A 139 -5.81 16.42 22.69
C LEU A 139 -4.95 17.69 22.67
N GLN A 140 -5.08 18.57 23.67
CA GLN A 140 -4.19 19.72 23.82
C GLN A 140 -2.79 19.29 24.26
N ALA A 141 -2.67 18.26 25.11
CA ALA A 141 -1.38 17.78 25.60
C ALA A 141 -0.48 17.19 24.49
N ILE A 142 -1.06 16.75 23.37
CA ILE A 142 -0.34 16.18 22.23
C ILE A 142 0.04 17.21 21.15
N SER A 143 -0.09 18.51 21.42
CA SER A 143 0.20 19.57 20.45
C SER A 143 1.60 19.49 19.83
N ASN A 144 2.56 18.90 20.56
CA ASN A 144 3.95 18.76 20.14
C ASN A 144 4.17 17.62 19.11
N LEU A 145 3.21 16.71 18.94
CA LEU A 145 3.32 15.53 18.07
C LEU A 145 2.91 15.81 16.62
N ARG A 146 3.09 17.05 16.17
CA ARG A 146 2.73 17.53 14.82
C ARG A 146 1.28 17.19 14.44
N GLY A 147 0.37 17.14 15.41
CA GLY A 147 -1.05 16.85 15.20
C GLY A 147 -1.77 17.91 14.36
N SER A 148 -1.19 19.10 14.21
CA SER A 148 -1.67 20.16 13.31
C SER A 148 -1.28 19.94 11.84
N GLN A 149 -0.33 19.05 11.55
CA GLN A 149 0.07 18.72 10.19
C GLN A 149 -0.77 17.56 9.66
N PRO A 150 -1.22 17.63 8.39
CA PRO A 150 -1.94 16.52 7.75
C PRO A 150 -1.02 15.31 7.56
N GLU A 151 0.30 15.52 7.50
CA GLU A 151 1.30 14.47 7.47
C GLU A 151 2.02 14.39 8.82
N ASN A 152 1.78 13.29 9.54
CA ASN A 152 2.39 13.03 10.84
C ASN A 152 2.56 11.52 11.04
N LYS A 153 3.09 11.14 12.21
CA LYS A 153 3.33 9.75 12.59
C LYS A 153 2.27 9.17 13.54
N ASN A 154 1.08 9.77 13.59
CA ASN A 154 0.05 9.41 14.56
C ASN A 154 -0.78 8.21 14.08
N VAL A 155 -0.77 7.14 14.86
CA VAL A 155 -1.60 5.94 14.67
C VAL A 155 -2.60 5.85 15.82
N LEU A 156 -3.88 5.62 15.52
CA LEU A 156 -4.92 5.53 16.53
C LEU A 156 -5.50 4.12 16.63
N PHE A 157 -5.37 3.50 17.80
CA PHE A 157 -6.15 2.32 18.18
C PHE A 157 -7.42 2.77 18.89
N ALA A 158 -8.56 2.21 18.51
CA ALA A 158 -9.83 2.56 19.13
C ALA A 158 -10.72 1.35 19.37
N ALA A 159 -11.40 1.36 20.51
CA ALA A 159 -12.35 0.32 20.92
C ALA A 159 -13.55 0.95 21.64
N ALA A 160 -14.67 0.24 21.72
CA ALA A 160 -15.74 0.52 22.68
C ALA A 160 -15.94 -0.64 23.68
N SER A 161 -15.76 -1.88 23.23
CA SER A 161 -15.83 -3.07 24.07
C SER A 161 -14.52 -3.32 24.82
N LEU A 162 -14.62 -3.80 26.07
CA LEU A 162 -13.46 -4.23 26.86
C LEU A 162 -12.76 -5.44 26.25
N LYS A 163 -13.51 -6.32 25.56
CA LYS A 163 -12.95 -7.50 24.88
C LYS A 163 -12.05 -7.06 23.71
N SER A 164 -12.53 -6.13 22.89
CA SER A 164 -11.74 -5.52 21.82
C SER A 164 -10.56 -4.72 22.36
N ALA A 165 -10.74 -4.00 23.48
CA ALA A 165 -9.64 -3.27 24.09
C ALA A 165 -8.53 -4.23 24.56
N ALA A 166 -8.87 -5.37 25.16
CA ALA A 166 -7.91 -6.38 25.60
C ALA A 166 -7.13 -7.02 24.43
N THR A 167 -7.73 -7.14 23.24
CA THR A 167 -7.02 -7.65 22.04
C THR A 167 -6.14 -6.59 21.39
N LEU A 168 -6.57 -5.32 21.36
CA LEU A 168 -5.85 -4.23 20.70
C LEU A 168 -4.72 -3.65 21.55
N LEU A 169 -4.82 -3.67 22.87
CA LEU A 169 -3.84 -3.04 23.76
C LEU A 169 -2.43 -3.64 23.66
N PRO A 170 -2.24 -4.98 23.70
CA PRO A 170 -0.92 -5.58 23.49
C PRO A 170 -0.33 -5.21 22.13
N MET A 171 -1.16 -5.20 21.07
CA MET A 171 -0.74 -4.85 19.71
C MET A 171 -0.32 -3.38 19.60
N ALA A 172 -1.09 -2.47 20.21
CA ALA A 172 -0.74 -1.06 20.32
C ALA A 172 0.58 -0.87 21.07
N CYS A 173 0.83 -1.72 22.08
CA CYS A 173 2.05 -1.67 22.85
C CYS A 173 3.28 -2.10 22.06
N GLN A 174 3.18 -3.22 21.33
CA GLN A 174 4.22 -3.67 20.42
C GLN A 174 4.55 -2.60 19.37
N MET A 175 3.53 -1.94 18.81
CA MET A 175 3.73 -0.85 17.85
C MET A 175 4.44 0.36 18.49
N ALA A 176 4.15 0.66 19.76
CA ALA A 176 4.79 1.76 20.48
C ALA A 176 6.27 1.45 20.79
N LEU A 177 6.59 0.19 21.13
CA LEU A 177 7.96 -0.26 21.37
C LEU A 177 8.85 -0.12 20.12
N GLY A 178 8.29 -0.28 18.92
CA GLY A 178 9.02 -0.08 17.67
C GLY A 178 9.49 1.36 17.41
N THR A 179 8.98 2.36 18.15
CA THR A 179 9.30 3.81 18.06
C THR A 179 9.17 4.47 16.67
N LYS A 180 8.74 3.74 15.64
CA LYS A 180 8.48 4.28 14.29
C LYS A 180 7.27 5.23 14.27
N ASN A 181 6.29 5.00 15.16
CA ASN A 181 4.99 5.66 15.20
C ASN A 181 4.69 6.26 16.57
N TYR A 182 3.89 7.32 16.60
CA TYR A 182 3.23 7.79 17.82
C TYR A 182 1.90 7.07 17.95
N VAL A 183 1.83 6.14 18.89
CA VAL A 183 0.65 5.31 19.11
C VAL A 183 -0.29 5.96 20.10
N HIS A 184 -1.52 6.15 19.68
CA HIS A 184 -2.61 6.69 20.50
C HIS A 184 -3.67 5.64 20.72
N PHE A 185 -4.30 5.66 21.88
CA PHE A 185 -5.40 4.76 22.23
C PHE A 185 -6.62 5.55 22.72
N ALA A 186 -7.80 5.25 22.19
CA ALA A 186 -9.05 5.88 22.60
C ALA A 186 -10.15 4.83 22.87
N LEU A 187 -10.73 4.88 24.07
CA LEU A 187 -11.87 4.03 24.44
C LEU A 187 -13.16 4.88 24.40
N LEU A 188 -14.08 4.49 23.52
CA LEU A 188 -15.35 5.20 23.25
C LEU A 188 -16.56 4.33 23.62
N GLY A 189 -16.40 3.54 24.68
CA GLY A 189 -17.33 2.53 25.15
C GLY A 189 -18.35 2.97 26.19
N ARG A 190 -19.26 2.05 26.51
CA ARG A 190 -20.24 2.22 27.60
C ARG A 190 -19.66 1.96 28.99
N THR A 191 -18.79 0.96 29.08
CA THR A 191 -18.27 0.46 30.36
C THR A 191 -17.34 1.46 31.01
N SER A 192 -17.53 1.73 32.29
CA SER A 192 -16.74 2.66 33.12
C SER A 192 -15.60 1.96 33.86
N ILE A 193 -14.72 1.25 33.14
CA ILE A 193 -13.49 0.76 33.77
C ILE A 193 -12.48 1.90 33.96
N ASN A 194 -11.71 1.85 35.05
CA ASN A 194 -10.54 2.69 35.25
C ASN A 194 -9.41 2.20 34.34
N MET A 195 -8.73 3.11 33.66
CA MET A 195 -7.66 2.76 32.72
C MET A 195 -6.49 2.04 33.39
N LYS A 196 -6.16 2.37 34.65
CA LYS A 196 -5.11 1.67 35.38
C LYS A 196 -5.41 0.17 35.54
N GLN A 197 -6.66 -0.14 35.90
CA GLN A 197 -7.10 -1.53 36.01
C GLN A 197 -7.05 -2.24 34.66
N LEU A 198 -7.41 -1.54 33.56
CA LEU A 198 -7.31 -2.12 32.23
C LEU A 198 -5.86 -2.43 31.84
N TRP A 199 -4.87 -1.63 32.28
CA TRP A 199 -3.45 -1.91 32.04
C TRP A 199 -2.97 -3.10 32.85
N ASP A 200 -3.27 -3.12 34.15
CA ASP A 200 -2.85 -4.18 35.07
C ASP A 200 -3.41 -5.53 34.63
N ILE A 201 -4.65 -5.57 34.13
CA ILE A 201 -5.29 -6.80 33.61
C ILE A 201 -4.62 -7.30 32.33
N ASN A 202 -4.15 -6.39 31.47
CA ASN A 202 -3.54 -6.75 30.18
C ASN A 202 -2.00 -6.84 30.23
N GLY A 203 -1.39 -6.70 31.41
CA GLY A 203 0.06 -6.83 31.60
C GLY A 203 0.88 -5.74 30.91
N ILE A 204 0.32 -4.54 30.74
CA ILE A 204 1.04 -3.42 30.09
C ILE A 204 1.91 -2.72 31.13
N ASP A 205 3.23 -2.84 30.98
CA ASP A 205 4.18 -2.15 31.85
C ASP A 205 4.42 -0.69 31.41
N LYS A 206 5.01 0.11 32.31
CA LYS A 206 5.34 1.53 32.08
C LYS A 206 6.35 1.76 30.95
N SER A 207 7.04 0.72 30.50
CA SER A 207 7.92 0.74 29.32
C SER A 207 7.15 1.05 28.02
N CYS A 208 5.84 0.81 28.03
CA CYS A 208 4.98 1.01 26.89
C CYS A 208 4.51 2.46 26.73
N ILE A 209 5.05 3.18 25.74
CA ILE A 209 4.74 4.60 25.50
C ILE A 209 3.49 4.74 24.61
N ILE A 210 2.32 4.34 25.13
CA ILE A 210 1.03 4.58 24.48
C ILE A 210 0.43 5.88 25.01
N ILE A 211 -0.05 6.73 24.11
CA ILE A 211 -0.72 7.98 24.46
C ILE A 211 -2.22 7.73 24.53
N PHE A 212 -2.75 7.74 25.75
CA PHE A 212 -4.19 7.56 25.95
C PHE A 212 -4.92 8.89 25.83
N HIS A 213 -5.90 8.96 24.94
CA HIS A 213 -6.82 10.09 24.90
C HIS A 213 -7.82 9.97 26.06
N GLY A 214 -7.81 10.99 26.92
CA GLY A 214 -8.40 10.94 28.27
C GLY A 214 -7.37 10.91 29.42
N MET A 215 -6.07 10.92 29.14
CA MET A 215 -5.05 10.98 30.19
C MET A 215 -4.76 12.44 30.60
N THR A 216 -4.76 12.71 31.91
CA THR A 216 -4.21 13.94 32.49
C THR A 216 -2.76 13.69 32.90
N SER A 217 -1.82 14.41 32.29
CA SER A 217 -0.47 14.54 32.84
C SER A 217 -0.41 15.82 33.65
N GLN A 218 -0.47 15.71 34.98
CA GLN A 218 0.14 16.71 35.86
C GLN A 218 0.72 16.04 37.10
N ASN A 219 2.04 16.20 37.18
CA ASN A 219 2.87 16.22 38.37
C ASN A 219 2.11 16.78 39.60
N THR A 220 1.43 15.90 40.35
CA THR A 220 0.85 16.22 41.66
C THR A 220 0.92 14.96 42.51
N ASN A 221 1.81 14.99 43.50
CA ASN A 221 2.01 13.90 44.47
C ASN A 221 0.84 13.73 45.46
N TYR A 222 -0.35 14.24 45.15
CA TYR A 222 -1.56 14.08 45.95
C TYR A 222 -2.76 14.05 45.00
N LEU A 223 -3.55 12.97 45.07
CA LEU A 223 -4.71 12.59 44.22
C LEU A 223 -4.39 11.80 42.93
N ALA A 224 -3.81 10.62 43.12
CA ALA A 224 -3.95 9.54 42.16
C ALA A 224 -5.38 8.96 42.25
N ASP A 225 -6.35 9.40 41.42
CA ASP A 225 -7.55 8.54 41.20
C ASP A 225 -8.47 8.82 39.98
N TYR A 226 -8.15 9.71 39.03
CA TYR A 226 -9.07 9.92 37.89
C TYR A 226 -8.34 9.95 36.54
N MET A 227 -8.02 8.76 36.02
CA MET A 227 -7.68 8.57 34.61
C MET A 227 -9.00 8.58 33.80
N LYS A 228 -9.33 9.69 33.16
CA LYS A 228 -10.66 9.88 32.56
C LYS A 228 -10.65 9.81 31.03
N ASP A 229 -11.08 8.67 30.52
CA ASP A 229 -11.25 8.27 29.12
C ASP A 229 -11.90 9.29 28.11
N ALA A 230 -11.78 8.98 26.82
CA ALA A 230 -12.44 9.64 25.68
C ALA A 230 -13.97 9.44 25.65
N ARG A 231 -14.53 8.62 26.55
CA ARG A 231 -15.97 8.38 26.72
C ARG A 231 -16.78 9.67 26.92
N PRO A 232 -18.02 9.74 26.39
CA PRO A 232 -18.93 10.85 26.68
C PRO A 232 -19.42 10.79 28.14
N ASN A 233 -19.89 11.92 28.65
CA ASN A 233 -20.61 11.95 29.93
C ASN A 233 -21.79 10.97 29.94
N TYR A 234 -22.01 10.28 31.08
CA TYR A 234 -23.10 9.33 31.30
C TYR A 234 -23.13 8.15 30.30
N ALA A 235 -21.97 7.64 29.88
CA ALA A 235 -21.88 6.58 28.87
C ALA A 235 -22.66 5.29 29.26
N GLU A 236 -22.64 4.89 30.53
CA GLU A 236 -23.29 3.67 31.03
C GLU A 236 -24.81 3.64 30.81
N ILE A 237 -25.48 4.76 31.07
CA ILE A 237 -26.95 4.89 31.03
C ILE A 237 -27.47 5.44 29.70
N SER A 238 -26.58 5.62 28.71
CA SER A 238 -26.90 6.25 27.44
C SER A 238 -27.59 5.31 26.46
N THR A 239 -28.46 5.88 25.63
CA THR A 239 -29.04 5.18 24.49
C THR A 239 -28.00 4.90 23.40
N ASP A 240 -28.19 3.82 22.65
CA ASP A 240 -27.34 3.43 21.52
C ASP A 240 -27.19 4.56 20.48
N GLY A 241 -28.30 5.24 20.14
CA GLY A 241 -28.29 6.35 19.19
C GLY A 241 -27.55 7.59 19.69
N ARG A 242 -27.52 7.84 21.00
CA ARG A 242 -26.70 8.90 21.59
C ARG A 242 -25.22 8.55 21.47
N LEU A 243 -24.87 7.30 21.78
CA LEU A 243 -23.49 6.84 21.74
C LEU A 243 -22.93 6.81 20.32
N GLU A 244 -23.71 6.39 19.33
CA GLU A 244 -23.33 6.46 17.91
C GLU A 244 -22.94 7.90 17.49
N LYS A 245 -23.77 8.89 17.83
CA LYS A 245 -23.48 10.31 17.59
C LYS A 245 -22.28 10.80 18.37
N SER A 246 -22.08 10.29 19.59
CA SER A 246 -20.91 10.62 20.40
C SER A 246 -19.64 10.09 19.75
N VAL A 247 -19.61 8.84 19.26
CA VAL A 247 -18.46 8.25 18.57
C VAL A 247 -18.10 9.09 17.34
N PHE A 248 -19.09 9.43 16.52
CA PHE A 248 -18.89 10.32 15.36
C PHE A 248 -18.21 11.65 15.73
N ARG A 249 -18.69 12.31 16.79
CA ARG A 249 -18.12 13.60 17.23
C ARG A 249 -16.77 13.43 17.95
N GLY A 250 -16.57 12.36 18.69
CA GLY A 250 -15.29 12.03 19.33
C GLY A 250 -14.18 11.88 18.29
N PHE A 251 -14.41 11.06 17.26
CA PHE A 251 -13.49 10.95 16.13
C PHE A 251 -13.32 12.26 15.36
N HIS A 252 -14.36 13.08 15.23
CA HIS A 252 -14.23 14.41 14.64
C HIS A 252 -13.26 15.32 15.41
N HIS A 253 -13.32 15.33 16.74
CA HIS A 253 -12.34 16.06 17.55
C HIS A 253 -10.95 15.46 17.41
N ILE A 254 -10.81 14.15 17.49
CA ILE A 254 -9.51 13.49 17.33
C ILE A 254 -8.90 13.81 15.97
N HIS A 255 -9.67 13.72 14.89
CA HIS A 255 -9.22 14.04 13.54
C HIS A 255 -8.74 15.48 13.41
N ASN A 256 -9.50 16.46 13.91
CA ASN A 256 -9.15 17.88 13.76
C ASN A 256 -7.89 18.29 14.56
N TYR A 257 -7.59 17.62 15.68
CA TYR A 257 -6.47 17.99 16.55
C TYR A 257 -5.23 17.11 16.35
N MET A 258 -5.40 15.84 15.98
CA MET A 258 -4.31 14.87 15.86
C MET A 258 -4.02 14.44 14.43
N HIS A 259 -5.02 14.52 13.53
CA HIS A 259 -4.98 13.98 12.16
C HIS A 259 -4.36 12.56 12.12
N PRO A 260 -5.05 11.53 12.66
CA PRO A 260 -4.55 10.16 12.59
C PRO A 260 -4.37 9.74 11.14
N GLN A 261 -3.25 9.11 10.83
CA GLN A 261 -2.99 8.56 9.50
C GLN A 261 -3.78 7.27 9.26
N VAL A 262 -3.93 6.47 10.32
CA VAL A 262 -4.68 5.22 10.32
C VAL A 262 -5.41 5.03 11.64
N ILE A 263 -6.61 4.48 11.55
CA ILE A 263 -7.43 4.06 12.69
C ILE A 263 -7.53 2.53 12.64
N ILE A 264 -7.12 1.86 13.72
CA ILE A 264 -7.14 0.40 13.86
C ILE A 264 -8.20 0.02 14.90
N ILE A 265 -9.11 -0.86 14.51
CA ILE A 265 -10.20 -1.36 15.37
C ILE A 265 -10.31 -2.88 15.30
N ASP A 266 -10.96 -3.49 16.29
CA ASP A 266 -11.38 -4.89 16.23
C ASP A 266 -12.59 -5.00 15.28
N GLY A 267 -12.43 -5.73 14.18
CA GLY A 267 -13.48 -5.97 13.17
C GLY A 267 -14.43 -7.10 13.54
N THR A 268 -14.25 -7.74 14.70
CA THR A 268 -15.07 -8.87 15.13
C THR A 268 -16.38 -8.42 15.77
N ASN A 269 -17.32 -9.37 15.91
CA ASN A 269 -18.59 -9.14 16.60
C ASN A 269 -18.43 -8.92 18.12
N ASN A 270 -17.21 -8.84 18.65
CA ASN A 270 -16.93 -8.50 20.04
C ASN A 270 -17.13 -7.00 20.32
N GLU A 271 -17.13 -6.18 19.26
CA GLU A 271 -17.30 -4.74 19.35
C GLU A 271 -18.76 -4.33 19.53
N GLU A 272 -19.01 -3.20 20.22
CA GLU A 272 -20.38 -2.72 20.44
C GLU A 272 -20.96 -2.15 19.13
N THR A 273 -22.19 -2.53 18.77
CA THR A 273 -22.76 -2.25 17.42
C THR A 273 -22.87 -0.77 17.03
N PHE A 274 -23.00 0.15 17.99
CA PHE A 274 -23.06 1.58 17.73
C PHE A 274 -21.70 2.19 17.34
N PHE A 275 -20.60 1.57 17.78
CA PHE A 275 -19.25 2.08 17.58
C PHE A 275 -18.82 2.04 16.11
N PRO A 276 -18.83 0.88 15.40
CA PRO A 276 -18.45 0.84 14.00
C PRO A 276 -19.42 1.65 13.12
N ARG A 277 -20.70 1.79 13.51
CA ARG A 277 -21.66 2.65 12.80
C ARG A 277 -21.28 4.13 12.87
N GLY A 278 -21.02 4.65 14.07
CA GLY A 278 -20.59 6.03 14.28
C GLY A 278 -19.25 6.34 13.63
N LEU A 279 -18.32 5.39 13.68
CA LEU A 279 -17.02 5.50 13.01
C LEU A 279 -17.17 5.49 11.48
N LYS A 280 -17.95 4.57 10.89
CA LYS A 280 -18.20 4.54 9.44
C LYS A 280 -18.85 5.82 8.93
N GLN A 281 -19.73 6.45 9.72
CA GLN A 281 -20.27 7.78 9.39
C GLN A 281 -19.18 8.85 9.39
N HIS A 282 -18.26 8.82 10.36
CA HIS A 282 -17.15 9.77 10.43
C HIS A 282 -16.19 9.61 9.25
N LEU A 283 -15.83 8.37 8.90
CA LEU A 283 -14.90 8.06 7.80
C LEU A 283 -15.40 8.53 6.43
N LYS A 284 -16.73 8.53 6.21
CA LYS A 284 -17.32 9.13 5.00
C LYS A 284 -17.00 10.63 4.85
N VAL A 285 -16.78 11.32 5.97
CA VAL A 285 -16.49 12.77 6.01
C VAL A 285 -14.98 13.03 6.07
N SER A 286 -14.27 12.37 7.01
CA SER A 286 -12.85 12.63 7.29
C SER A 286 -11.89 11.92 6.34
N LYS A 287 -12.36 10.88 5.63
CA LYS A 287 -11.59 10.18 4.60
C LYS A 287 -10.30 9.51 5.12
N THR A 288 -10.20 9.31 6.44
CA THR A 288 -9.09 8.61 7.11
C THR A 288 -9.09 7.11 6.79
N SER A 289 -7.91 6.48 6.82
CA SER A 289 -7.76 5.03 6.65
C SER A 289 -8.32 4.27 7.86
N LEU A 290 -9.08 3.20 7.59
CA LEU A 290 -9.57 2.27 8.61
C LEU A 290 -9.02 0.87 8.34
N ILE A 291 -8.42 0.27 9.36
CA ILE A 291 -8.04 -1.14 9.38
C ILE A 291 -8.94 -1.85 10.39
N GLU A 292 -9.80 -2.73 9.89
CA GLU A 292 -10.62 -3.63 10.71
C GLU A 292 -9.85 -4.95 10.87
N LEU A 293 -9.46 -5.28 12.10
CA LEU A 293 -8.69 -6.50 12.36
C LEU A 293 -9.60 -7.74 12.41
N PRO A 294 -9.27 -8.83 11.69
CA PRO A 294 -10.03 -10.08 11.73
C PRO A 294 -9.86 -10.82 13.07
N ARG A 295 -10.63 -11.91 13.25
CA ARG A 295 -10.44 -12.80 14.40
C ARG A 295 -9.01 -13.34 14.42
N PHE A 296 -8.40 -13.39 15.60
CA PHE A 296 -7.02 -13.84 15.82
C PHE A 296 -5.93 -12.98 15.16
N ALA A 297 -6.26 -11.76 14.73
CA ALA A 297 -5.30 -10.80 14.18
C ALA A 297 -4.03 -10.57 15.02
N PRO A 298 -4.06 -10.55 16.37
CA PRO A 298 -2.83 -10.35 17.14
C PRO A 298 -1.75 -11.41 16.87
N LYS A 299 -2.13 -12.62 16.41
CA LYS A 299 -1.16 -13.68 16.07
C LYS A 299 -0.76 -13.65 14.59
N SER A 300 -1.71 -13.46 13.67
CA SER A 300 -1.43 -13.52 12.23
C SER A 300 -0.94 -12.19 11.64
N LEU A 301 -1.27 -11.06 12.29
CA LEU A 301 -1.02 -9.70 11.81
C LEU A 301 -0.12 -8.89 12.74
N ASP A 302 0.70 -9.56 13.56
CA ASP A 302 1.71 -8.92 14.42
C ASP A 302 2.63 -7.98 13.63
N TRP A 303 2.96 -8.35 12.38
CA TRP A 303 3.79 -7.57 11.46
C TRP A 303 3.28 -6.15 11.19
N ILE A 304 1.97 -5.89 11.32
CA ILE A 304 1.39 -4.54 11.18
C ILE A 304 2.00 -3.57 12.21
N THR A 305 2.34 -4.06 13.40
CA THR A 305 2.92 -3.25 14.48
C THR A 305 4.31 -2.71 14.15
N ARG A 306 5.00 -3.34 13.20
CA ARG A 306 6.38 -3.02 12.81
C ARG A 306 6.48 -2.03 11.66
N LEU A 307 5.36 -1.76 11.00
CA LEU A 307 5.27 -0.82 9.89
C LEU A 307 5.21 0.62 10.39
N ASP A 308 5.70 1.53 9.57
CA ASP A 308 5.51 2.96 9.83
C ASP A 308 4.10 3.43 9.47
N SER A 309 3.72 4.57 10.02
CA SER A 309 2.42 5.17 9.77
C SER A 309 2.21 5.52 8.31
N ALA A 310 3.29 5.71 7.54
CA ALA A 310 3.25 6.08 6.13
C ALA A 310 2.92 4.91 5.21
N ALA A 311 3.47 3.73 5.48
CA ALA A 311 3.12 2.48 4.82
C ALA A 311 1.67 2.08 5.12
N LEU A 312 1.21 2.31 6.35
CA LEU A 312 -0.20 2.12 6.74
C LEU A 312 -1.11 3.22 6.18
N ARG A 313 -0.54 4.36 5.77
CA ARG A 313 -1.24 5.54 5.28
C ARG A 313 -1.51 5.46 3.79
N THR A 314 -2.57 6.17 3.45
CA THR A 314 -3.10 6.37 2.11
C THR A 314 -2.43 7.59 1.46
N HIS A 315 -1.46 7.40 0.56
CA HIS A 315 -0.80 8.52 -0.14
C HIS A 315 -1.79 9.28 -1.05
N ARG A 316 -1.74 10.61 -1.02
CA ARG A 316 -2.55 11.50 -1.87
C ARG A 316 -1.68 12.60 -2.49
N TRP A 317 -1.52 12.57 -3.81
CA TRP A 317 -1.08 13.72 -4.60
C TRP A 317 -1.54 13.56 -6.06
N PRO A 318 -2.07 14.59 -6.77
CA PRO A 318 -2.75 15.81 -6.34
C PRO A 318 -4.28 15.65 -6.52
N THR A 319 -5.11 15.92 -5.51
CA THR A 319 -6.60 15.88 -5.67
C THR A 319 -7.21 14.56 -6.21
N ASN A 320 -7.14 13.45 -5.46
CA ASN A 320 -8.24 12.48 -5.19
C ASN A 320 -7.67 11.26 -4.47
N GLN A 321 -8.41 10.83 -3.46
CA GLN A 321 -8.00 10.00 -2.32
C GLN A 321 -7.82 8.53 -2.71
N VAL A 322 -6.69 7.91 -2.35
CA VAL A 322 -6.43 6.49 -2.62
C VAL A 322 -5.94 5.79 -1.36
N THR A 323 -6.75 4.83 -0.89
CA THR A 323 -6.54 4.04 0.32
C THR A 323 -5.51 2.93 0.10
N VAL A 324 -4.21 3.14 0.33
CA VAL A 324 -3.16 2.14 0.02
C VAL A 324 -3.45 0.75 0.60
N TRP A 325 -3.72 0.64 1.91
CA TRP A 325 -3.97 -0.67 2.57
C TRP A 325 -5.08 -1.52 1.92
N ASN A 326 -6.14 -0.88 1.41
CA ASN A 326 -7.28 -1.55 0.76
C ASN A 326 -7.26 -1.46 -0.78
N ASN A 327 -6.36 -0.67 -1.36
CA ASN A 327 -6.30 -0.43 -2.81
C ASN A 327 -5.10 -1.08 -3.49
N ILE A 328 -4.14 -1.62 -2.72
CA ILE A 328 -3.11 -2.49 -3.28
C ILE A 328 -3.81 -3.71 -3.88
N LYS A 329 -3.63 -3.88 -5.18
CA LYS A 329 -4.14 -5.03 -5.94
C LYS A 329 -2.97 -5.86 -6.38
N VAL A 330 -3.00 -7.14 -6.04
CA VAL A 330 -2.04 -8.12 -6.52
C VAL A 330 -2.80 -9.10 -7.38
N ASP A 331 -2.44 -9.19 -8.66
CA ASP A 331 -3.02 -10.17 -9.58
C ASP A 331 -2.05 -11.32 -9.74
N ILE A 332 -2.53 -12.55 -9.60
CA ILE A 332 -1.72 -13.76 -9.70
C ILE A 332 -1.78 -14.26 -11.14
N LEU A 333 -0.64 -14.43 -11.77
CA LEU A 333 -0.50 -14.94 -13.13
C LEU A 333 0.18 -16.30 -13.12
N ILE A 334 -0.49 -17.30 -13.68
CA ILE A 334 -0.01 -18.69 -13.73
C ILE A 334 0.03 -19.14 -15.18
N GLN A 335 1.19 -19.55 -15.66
CA GLN A 335 1.37 -20.15 -16.98
C GLN A 335 1.36 -21.68 -16.85
N ALA A 336 0.26 -22.33 -17.24
CA ALA A 336 0.14 -23.78 -17.14
C ALA A 336 0.88 -24.48 -18.30
N THR A 337 1.66 -25.51 -17.95
CA THR A 337 2.34 -26.36 -18.93
C THR A 337 1.45 -27.53 -19.36
N PRO A 338 1.57 -28.01 -20.62
CA PRO A 338 0.84 -29.20 -21.04
C PRO A 338 1.35 -30.43 -20.28
N LYS A 339 0.46 -31.37 -19.94
CA LYS A 339 0.74 -32.65 -19.26
C LYS A 339 1.13 -32.56 -17.77
N SER A 340 1.24 -31.37 -17.18
CA SER A 340 1.55 -31.16 -15.77
C SER A 340 0.28 -30.85 -14.96
N SER A 341 -0.63 -31.83 -14.84
CA SER A 341 -1.90 -31.63 -14.11
C SER A 341 -1.76 -31.59 -12.60
N GLY A 342 -0.85 -32.38 -12.03
CA GLY A 342 -0.67 -32.48 -10.58
C GLY A 342 -0.07 -31.22 -9.95
N SER A 343 0.90 -30.60 -10.62
CA SER A 343 1.59 -29.39 -10.15
C SER A 343 0.63 -28.22 -10.03
N LEU A 344 -0.12 -27.91 -11.08
CA LEU A 344 -1.12 -26.84 -11.09
C LEU A 344 -2.22 -27.06 -10.03
N ILE A 345 -2.69 -28.30 -9.87
CA ILE A 345 -3.69 -28.62 -8.84
C ILE A 345 -3.12 -28.40 -7.43
N ARG A 346 -1.86 -28.77 -7.18
CA ARG A 346 -1.16 -28.52 -5.91
C ARG A 346 -1.08 -27.01 -5.63
N LEU A 347 -0.62 -26.23 -6.60
CA LEU A 347 -0.54 -24.76 -6.47
C LEU A 347 -1.91 -24.13 -6.15
N LEU A 348 -2.96 -24.50 -6.90
CA LEU A 348 -4.30 -23.94 -6.69
C LEU A 348 -4.87 -24.33 -5.32
N ARG A 349 -4.57 -25.54 -4.83
CA ARG A 349 -4.93 -25.94 -3.46
C ARG A 349 -4.18 -25.13 -2.42
N SER A 350 -2.86 -24.95 -2.55
CA SER A 350 -2.08 -24.14 -1.61
C SER A 350 -2.54 -22.67 -1.59
N LEU A 351 -2.85 -22.10 -2.77
CA LEU A 351 -3.43 -20.76 -2.87
C LEU A 351 -4.78 -20.67 -2.16
N SER A 352 -5.65 -21.67 -2.32
CA SER A 352 -6.96 -21.68 -1.64
C SER A 352 -6.87 -21.82 -0.11
N ALA A 353 -5.77 -22.39 0.39
CA ALA A 353 -5.52 -22.58 1.82
C ALA A 353 -4.84 -21.38 2.48
N ALA A 354 -4.31 -20.44 1.71
CA ALA A 354 -3.63 -19.26 2.24
C ALA A 354 -4.57 -18.25 2.89
N ASP A 355 -4.05 -17.42 3.79
CA ASP A 355 -4.81 -16.40 4.53
C ASP A 355 -4.83 -15.07 3.77
N TYR A 356 -6.01 -14.69 3.27
CA TYR A 356 -6.27 -13.39 2.63
C TYR A 356 -7.10 -12.44 3.52
N THR A 357 -7.32 -12.75 4.80
CA THR A 357 -8.23 -11.97 5.66
C THR A 357 -7.80 -10.53 5.90
N SER A 358 -6.51 -10.23 5.74
CA SER A 358 -5.93 -8.90 5.95
C SER A 358 -5.90 -8.03 4.70
N SER A 359 -6.42 -8.50 3.56
CA SER A 359 -6.25 -7.82 2.27
C SER A 359 -7.41 -7.98 1.28
N ALA A 360 -7.34 -7.20 0.21
CA ALA A 360 -8.14 -7.44 -0.98
C ALA A 360 -7.76 -8.78 -1.60
N ILE A 361 -8.76 -9.53 -2.05
CA ILE A 361 -8.59 -10.85 -2.62
C ILE A 361 -7.90 -10.71 -3.98
N PRO A 362 -6.79 -11.44 -4.23
CA PRO A 362 -6.10 -11.34 -5.50
C PRO A 362 -6.91 -11.99 -6.63
N HIS A 363 -6.82 -11.42 -7.83
CA HIS A 363 -7.42 -12.01 -9.03
C HIS A 363 -6.46 -13.01 -9.65
N ILE A 364 -6.91 -14.23 -9.93
CA ILE A 364 -6.09 -15.28 -10.52
C ILE A 364 -6.35 -15.36 -12.03
N THR A 365 -5.29 -15.23 -12.83
CA THR A 365 -5.31 -15.48 -14.27
C THR A 365 -4.50 -16.73 -14.58
N ILE A 366 -5.15 -17.74 -15.17
CA ILE A 366 -4.50 -18.98 -15.59
C ILE A 366 -4.44 -19.02 -17.12
N GLU A 367 -3.23 -19.00 -17.68
CA GLU A 367 -3.01 -19.31 -19.09
C GLU A 367 -2.97 -20.83 -19.25
N LEU A 368 -3.95 -21.38 -19.95
CA LEU A 368 -4.11 -22.80 -20.23
C LEU A 368 -3.54 -23.14 -21.61
N PRO A 369 -2.79 -24.26 -21.72
CA PRO A 369 -2.26 -24.74 -23.00
C PRO A 369 -3.39 -25.17 -23.95
N TYR A 370 -3.04 -25.38 -25.22
CA TYR A 370 -4.01 -25.81 -26.24
C TYR A 370 -4.75 -27.10 -25.84
N GLN A 371 -4.02 -28.09 -25.35
CA GLN A 371 -4.59 -29.35 -24.86
C GLN A 371 -4.67 -29.33 -23.33
N ILE A 372 -5.89 -29.37 -22.82
CA ILE A 372 -6.17 -29.40 -21.37
C ILE A 372 -6.41 -30.85 -20.94
N ASP A 373 -5.70 -31.29 -19.90
CA ASP A 373 -5.90 -32.60 -19.31
C ASP A 373 -7.29 -32.74 -18.66
N ALA A 374 -7.90 -33.92 -18.76
CA ALA A 374 -9.22 -34.18 -18.19
C ALA A 374 -9.27 -33.92 -16.66
N SER A 375 -8.18 -34.23 -15.95
CA SER A 375 -8.03 -33.99 -14.52
C SER A 375 -8.08 -32.50 -14.17
N ILE A 376 -7.37 -31.65 -14.92
CA ILE A 376 -7.42 -30.20 -14.74
C ILE A 376 -8.83 -29.68 -15.02
N LYS A 377 -9.45 -30.12 -16.12
CA LYS A 377 -10.81 -29.70 -16.48
C LYS A 377 -11.83 -30.06 -15.39
N GLY A 378 -11.74 -31.28 -14.83
CA GLY A 378 -12.56 -31.71 -13.71
C GLY A 378 -12.35 -30.87 -12.45
N PHE A 379 -11.09 -30.58 -12.12
CA PHE A 379 -10.74 -29.75 -10.96
C PHE A 379 -11.22 -28.30 -11.12
N LEU A 380 -10.95 -27.65 -12.25
CA LEU A 380 -11.35 -26.27 -12.54
C LEU A 380 -12.87 -26.07 -12.51
N ASN A 381 -13.66 -27.11 -12.85
CA ASN A 381 -15.12 -27.05 -12.72
C ASN A 381 -15.58 -26.96 -11.26
N SER A 382 -14.85 -27.58 -10.32
CA SER A 382 -15.16 -27.59 -8.89
C SER A 382 -14.46 -26.48 -8.10
N PHE A 383 -13.44 -25.86 -8.69
CA PHE A 383 -12.61 -24.86 -8.02
C PHE A 383 -13.38 -23.54 -7.88
N ALA A 384 -13.59 -23.12 -6.62
CA ALA A 384 -14.23 -21.85 -6.30
C ALA A 384 -13.19 -20.85 -5.79
N TRP A 385 -13.15 -19.68 -6.41
CA TRP A 385 -12.30 -18.56 -5.99
C TRP A 385 -13.13 -17.27 -6.01
N PRO A 386 -13.17 -16.50 -4.91
CA PRO A 386 -12.38 -16.59 -3.67
C PRO A 386 -12.68 -17.81 -2.77
N PRO A 387 -11.79 -18.14 -1.81
CA PRO A 387 -12.04 -19.17 -0.81
C PRO A 387 -13.27 -18.87 0.06
N SER A 388 -14.01 -19.90 0.47
CA SER A 388 -15.30 -19.75 1.17
C SER A 388 -15.22 -19.11 2.57
N TYR A 389 -14.05 -19.13 3.21
CA TYR A 389 -13.84 -18.49 4.51
C TYR A 389 -13.69 -16.97 4.39
N VAL A 390 -13.43 -16.44 3.19
CA VAL A 390 -13.34 -14.99 2.94
C VAL A 390 -14.73 -14.44 2.65
N PRO A 391 -15.20 -13.38 3.34
CA PRO A 391 -16.48 -12.77 3.06
C PRO A 391 -16.55 -12.21 1.63
N ASN A 392 -17.42 -12.77 0.79
CA ASN A 392 -17.67 -12.32 -0.58
C ASN A 392 -19.14 -11.92 -0.75
N PRO A 393 -19.55 -10.69 -0.37
CA PRO A 393 -20.94 -10.26 -0.43
C PRO A 393 -21.45 -10.07 -1.86
N THR A 394 -20.57 -9.85 -2.85
CA THR A 394 -20.94 -9.62 -4.25
C THR A 394 -20.99 -10.91 -5.07
N ASN A 395 -20.54 -12.03 -4.50
CA ASN A 395 -20.44 -13.33 -5.17
C ASN A 395 -19.63 -13.26 -6.49
N GLU A 396 -18.65 -12.35 -6.53
CA GLU A 396 -17.77 -12.16 -7.70
C GLU A 396 -16.75 -13.30 -7.79
N ARG A 397 -16.53 -13.79 -9.02
CA ARG A 397 -15.49 -14.79 -9.31
C ARG A 397 -14.21 -14.06 -9.68
N HIS A 398 -13.19 -14.17 -8.82
CA HIS A 398 -11.89 -13.53 -9.01
C HIS A 398 -10.92 -14.43 -9.81
N ILE A 399 -11.43 -15.17 -10.79
CA ILE A 399 -10.64 -16.12 -11.60
C ILE A 399 -10.94 -15.95 -13.08
N SER A 400 -9.88 -15.84 -13.88
CA SER A 400 -9.93 -15.76 -15.34
C SER A 400 -9.12 -16.89 -15.96
N LEU A 401 -9.77 -17.66 -16.85
CA LEU A 401 -9.13 -18.74 -17.60
C LEU A 401 -8.90 -18.28 -19.04
N ARG A 402 -7.64 -18.33 -19.50
CA ARG A 402 -7.26 -17.99 -20.87
C ARG A 402 -6.83 -19.26 -21.58
N HIS A 403 -7.66 -19.78 -22.48
CA HIS A 403 -7.36 -21.00 -23.21
C HIS A 403 -6.74 -20.69 -24.57
N ARG A 404 -5.59 -21.31 -24.86
CA ARG A 404 -4.89 -21.12 -26.13
C ARG A 404 -5.64 -21.80 -27.29
N LEU A 405 -5.77 -21.07 -28.40
CA LEU A 405 -6.40 -21.55 -29.64
C LEU A 405 -5.44 -22.28 -30.58
N SER A 406 -4.19 -21.82 -30.70
CA SER A 406 -3.23 -22.36 -31.67
C SER A 406 -2.68 -23.72 -31.22
N PRO A 407 -2.79 -24.78 -32.05
CA PRO A 407 -2.13 -26.07 -31.82
C PRO A 407 -0.65 -26.06 -32.24
N ARG A 408 -0.18 -24.99 -32.91
CA ARG A 408 1.21 -24.89 -33.37
C ARG A 408 2.11 -24.61 -32.17
N LYS A 409 3.36 -25.09 -32.26
CA LYS A 409 4.41 -24.76 -31.29
C LYS A 409 4.57 -23.25 -31.24
N SER A 410 4.52 -22.69 -30.04
CA SER A 410 4.71 -21.26 -29.86
C SER A 410 6.18 -20.90 -30.04
N THR A 411 6.42 -19.77 -30.70
CA THR A 411 7.77 -19.19 -30.74
C THR A 411 8.07 -18.48 -29.42
N GLU A 412 9.35 -18.25 -29.13
CA GLU A 412 9.77 -17.48 -27.94
C GLU A 412 9.08 -16.11 -27.91
N LYS A 413 9.10 -15.39 -29.04
CA LYS A 413 8.43 -14.09 -29.19
C LYS A 413 6.93 -14.17 -28.91
N GLU A 414 6.23 -15.13 -29.52
CA GLU A 414 4.77 -15.25 -29.35
C GLU A 414 4.39 -15.57 -27.89
N THR A 415 5.16 -16.43 -27.22
CA THR A 415 4.92 -16.80 -25.83
C THR A 415 5.20 -15.62 -24.90
N SER A 416 6.33 -14.93 -25.07
CA SER A 416 6.68 -13.76 -24.25
C SER A 416 5.68 -12.62 -24.44
N THR A 417 5.25 -12.34 -25.67
CA THR A 417 4.28 -11.27 -25.96
C THR A 417 2.94 -11.59 -25.31
N ARG A 418 2.41 -12.81 -25.50
CA ARG A 418 1.13 -13.21 -24.91
C ARG A 418 1.15 -13.19 -23.38
N PHE A 419 2.27 -13.63 -22.79
CA PHE A 419 2.45 -13.60 -21.34
C PHE A 419 2.43 -12.17 -20.79
N LEU A 420 3.12 -11.23 -21.44
CA LEU A 420 3.13 -9.83 -21.02
C LEU A 420 1.78 -9.12 -21.28
N GLU A 421 1.08 -9.48 -22.35
CA GLU A 421 -0.29 -9.01 -22.65
C GLU A 421 -1.34 -9.59 -21.68
N SER A 422 -0.97 -10.54 -20.82
CA SER A 422 -1.91 -11.18 -19.91
C SER A 422 -2.40 -10.25 -18.79
N PHE A 423 -1.62 -9.23 -18.47
CA PHE A 423 -1.90 -8.30 -17.38
C PHE A 423 -1.55 -6.88 -17.80
N TRP A 424 -2.44 -5.93 -17.46
CA TRP A 424 -2.18 -4.51 -17.64
C TRP A 424 -2.67 -3.73 -16.41
N PRO A 425 -1.78 -3.02 -15.69
CA PRO A 425 -2.17 -2.33 -14.47
C PRO A 425 -2.89 -1.01 -14.78
N ALA A 426 -4.13 -0.87 -14.31
CA ALA A 426 -4.86 0.41 -14.42
C ALA A 426 -4.21 1.52 -13.57
N GLN A 427 -3.59 1.14 -12.44
CA GLN A 427 -2.86 2.04 -11.56
C GLN A 427 -1.49 1.42 -11.29
N PRO A 428 -0.42 1.81 -12.02
CA PRO A 428 0.84 1.07 -12.01
C PRO A 428 1.59 1.17 -10.68
N GLN A 429 1.29 2.20 -9.88
CA GLN A 429 1.82 2.37 -8.53
C GLN A 429 1.21 1.42 -7.50
N LEU A 430 -0.01 0.89 -7.71
CA LEU A 430 -0.78 0.13 -6.70
C LEU A 430 -1.21 -1.27 -7.18
N SER A 431 -1.18 -1.50 -8.48
CA SER A 431 -1.53 -2.78 -9.10
C SER A 431 -0.24 -3.49 -9.47
N HIS A 432 0.01 -4.64 -8.86
CA HIS A 432 1.22 -5.43 -9.05
C HIS A 432 0.85 -6.84 -9.51
N VAL A 433 1.79 -7.55 -10.13
CA VAL A 433 1.56 -8.90 -10.65
C VAL A 433 2.46 -9.90 -9.95
N LEU A 434 1.86 -10.96 -9.40
CA LEU A 434 2.56 -12.10 -8.82
C LEU A 434 2.60 -13.22 -9.85
N VAL A 435 3.77 -13.47 -10.43
CA VAL A 435 4.01 -14.57 -11.36
C VAL A 435 4.34 -15.82 -10.55
N LEU A 436 3.54 -16.87 -10.74
CA LEU A 436 3.74 -18.17 -10.12
C LEU A 436 3.86 -19.26 -11.19
N SER A 437 4.92 -20.06 -11.11
CA SER A 437 5.03 -21.29 -11.88
C SER A 437 4.02 -22.33 -11.37
N PRO A 438 3.55 -23.24 -12.24
CA PRO A 438 2.66 -24.32 -11.81
C PRO A 438 3.33 -25.27 -10.80
N HIS A 439 4.66 -25.26 -10.69
CA HIS A 439 5.44 -26.11 -9.79
C HIS A 439 5.60 -25.50 -8.40
N THR A 440 5.15 -24.27 -8.17
CA THR A 440 5.28 -23.58 -6.89
C THR A 440 4.20 -24.04 -5.91
N GLU A 441 4.58 -24.24 -4.66
CA GLU A 441 3.68 -24.43 -3.52
C GLU A 441 3.92 -23.32 -2.50
N VAL A 442 2.85 -22.68 -2.01
CA VAL A 442 2.92 -21.53 -1.10
C VAL A 442 2.41 -21.87 0.29
N THR A 443 2.99 -21.28 1.33
CA THR A 443 2.51 -21.47 2.72
C THR A 443 1.28 -20.64 3.01
N PRO A 444 0.49 -20.97 4.06
CA PRO A 444 -0.70 -20.20 4.37
C PRO A 444 -0.47 -18.71 4.68
N GLN A 445 0.73 -18.33 5.12
CA GLN A 445 1.07 -16.96 5.50
C GLN A 445 1.85 -16.18 4.42
N TYR A 446 2.13 -16.79 3.27
CA TYR A 446 2.95 -16.18 2.21
C TYR A 446 2.44 -14.77 1.82
N PHE A 447 1.12 -14.59 1.80
CA PHE A 447 0.51 -13.33 1.37
C PHE A 447 0.65 -12.22 2.42
N ASN A 448 0.61 -12.57 3.71
CA ASN A 448 0.90 -11.63 4.80
C ASN A 448 2.35 -11.16 4.73
N TYR A 449 3.29 -12.08 4.47
CA TYR A 449 4.70 -11.75 4.27
C TYR A 449 4.92 -10.84 3.05
N LEU A 450 4.33 -11.19 1.91
CA LEU A 450 4.40 -10.40 0.69
C LEU A 450 3.87 -8.97 0.90
N LYS A 451 2.73 -8.84 1.59
CA LYS A 451 2.14 -7.55 1.93
C LYS A 451 3.05 -6.75 2.88
N TYR A 452 3.67 -7.40 3.86
CA TYR A 452 4.60 -6.76 4.78
C TYR A 452 5.80 -6.16 4.03
N LEU A 453 6.45 -6.94 3.15
CA LEU A 453 7.57 -6.48 2.33
C LEU A 453 7.17 -5.33 1.40
N LEU A 454 6.03 -5.46 0.73
CA LEU A 454 5.51 -4.45 -0.18
C LEU A 454 5.27 -3.12 0.54
N LEU A 455 4.65 -3.16 1.72
CA LEU A 455 4.37 -1.97 2.51
C LEU A 455 5.65 -1.31 3.03
N GLU A 456 6.59 -2.08 3.57
CA GLU A 456 7.86 -1.53 4.09
C GLU A 456 8.77 -1.03 2.96
N TYR A 457 8.98 -1.80 1.90
CA TYR A 457 9.97 -1.44 0.87
C TYR A 457 9.45 -0.51 -0.23
N ARG A 458 8.14 -0.39 -0.42
CA ARG A 458 7.57 0.51 -1.44
C ARG A 458 6.87 1.73 -0.86
N TYR A 459 6.14 1.58 0.25
CA TYR A 459 5.21 2.61 0.73
C TYR A 459 5.63 3.31 2.03
N SER A 460 6.63 2.78 2.74
CA SER A 460 7.17 3.44 3.93
C SER A 460 7.79 4.81 3.63
N ASP A 461 7.86 5.67 4.64
CA ASP A 461 8.56 6.94 4.55
C ASP A 461 10.04 6.73 4.21
N MET A 462 10.68 5.70 4.80
CA MET A 462 12.10 5.38 4.52
C MET A 462 12.34 5.09 3.03
N SER A 463 11.47 4.30 2.41
CA SER A 463 11.56 4.01 0.97
C SER A 463 11.42 5.28 0.13
N ARG A 464 10.47 6.16 0.49
CA ARG A 464 10.23 7.43 -0.21
C ARG A 464 11.38 8.42 -0.06
N PHE A 465 12.02 8.50 1.11
CA PHE A 465 13.11 9.43 1.35
C PHE A 465 14.38 9.04 0.58
N HIS A 466 14.70 7.76 0.49
CA HIS A 466 15.96 7.32 -0.11
C HIS A 466 15.84 6.91 -1.59
N ASN A 467 14.62 6.82 -2.16
CA ASN A 467 14.35 6.40 -3.55
C ASN A 467 14.89 5.01 -3.95
N TRP A 468 15.34 4.18 -3.00
CA TRP A 468 15.85 2.83 -3.30
C TRP A 468 14.73 1.91 -3.80
N GLY A 469 13.50 2.08 -3.29
CA GLY A 469 12.34 1.34 -3.77
C GLY A 469 11.95 1.64 -5.24
N GLN A 470 12.54 2.65 -5.88
CA GLN A 470 12.32 2.94 -7.30
C GLN A 470 13.13 2.03 -8.23
N HIS A 471 14.26 1.49 -7.74
CA HIS A 471 15.14 0.56 -8.47
C HIS A 471 14.79 -0.91 -8.21
N LEU A 472 13.83 -1.17 -7.32
CA LEU A 472 13.33 -2.51 -7.07
C LEU A 472 12.46 -2.94 -8.25
N PHE A 473 12.88 -3.99 -8.96
CA PHE A 473 12.12 -4.62 -10.05
C PHE A 473 10.94 -5.43 -9.51
N GLY A 474 11.20 -6.21 -8.46
CA GLY A 474 10.25 -7.11 -7.86
C GLY A 474 10.72 -7.73 -6.55
N ILE A 475 9.88 -8.58 -5.98
CA ILE A 475 10.09 -9.32 -4.73
C ILE A 475 9.95 -10.81 -5.06
N SER A 476 11.01 -11.59 -4.87
CA SER A 476 10.97 -13.04 -4.97
C SER A 476 10.41 -13.66 -3.70
N LEU A 477 9.69 -14.77 -3.85
CA LEU A 477 9.24 -15.63 -2.75
C LEU A 477 10.14 -16.87 -2.58
N GLU A 478 10.96 -17.16 -3.58
CA GLU A 478 11.87 -18.29 -3.60
C GLU A 478 13.32 -17.82 -3.55
N GLN A 479 14.19 -18.67 -3.01
CA GLN A 479 15.63 -18.53 -3.18
C GLN A 479 16.13 -19.54 -4.23
N PRO A 480 16.75 -19.09 -5.32
CA PRO A 480 17.26 -19.98 -6.36
C PRO A 480 18.53 -20.70 -5.90
N SER A 481 18.70 -21.95 -6.33
CA SER A 481 19.90 -22.77 -6.06
C SER A 481 20.96 -22.68 -7.17
N THR A 482 20.57 -22.23 -8.35
CA THR A 482 21.40 -22.13 -9.55
C THR A 482 21.32 -20.73 -10.14
N THR A 483 22.34 -20.33 -10.89
CA THR A 483 22.27 -19.13 -11.73
C THR A 483 21.31 -19.36 -12.91
N LEU A 484 20.84 -18.29 -13.57
CA LEU A 484 19.91 -18.42 -14.72
C LEU A 484 20.49 -19.16 -15.93
N ASP A 485 21.81 -19.33 -15.97
CA ASP A 485 22.51 -20.09 -17.00
C ASP A 485 22.41 -21.61 -16.72
N ASP A 486 21.92 -22.02 -15.53
CA ASP A 486 21.85 -23.39 -14.99
C ASP A 486 23.20 -24.15 -14.88
N GLU A 487 24.30 -23.51 -15.23
CA GLU A 487 25.63 -24.13 -15.21
C GLU A 487 26.25 -24.11 -13.79
N ASN A 488 26.09 -22.99 -13.08
CA ASN A 488 26.74 -22.72 -11.80
C ASN A 488 25.76 -22.81 -10.62
N LEU A 489 26.27 -23.31 -9.49
CA LEU A 489 25.58 -23.18 -8.21
C LEU A 489 25.60 -21.71 -7.78
N PHE A 490 24.47 -21.24 -7.25
CA PHE A 490 24.36 -19.89 -6.73
C PHE A 490 24.53 -19.92 -5.21
N ASP A 491 25.62 -19.30 -4.74
CA ASP A 491 25.83 -19.07 -3.32
C ASP A 491 25.38 -17.64 -2.98
N PRO A 492 24.33 -17.46 -2.16
CA PRO A 492 23.80 -16.15 -1.83
C PRO A 492 24.84 -15.36 -1.02
N PRO A 493 24.93 -14.02 -1.23
CA PRO A 493 25.83 -13.19 -0.45
C PRO A 493 25.42 -13.23 1.03
N LEU A 494 26.40 -13.46 1.90
CA LEU A 494 26.17 -13.52 3.33
C LEU A 494 26.06 -12.09 3.89
N PHE A 495 25.04 -11.85 4.68
CA PHE A 495 24.91 -10.57 5.37
C PHE A 495 25.88 -10.53 6.54
N GLN A 496 26.72 -9.51 6.57
CA GLN A 496 27.56 -9.22 7.72
C GLN A 496 26.84 -8.21 8.60
N HIS A 497 26.46 -8.63 9.80
CA HIS A 497 25.86 -7.72 10.77
C HIS A 497 26.86 -6.60 11.12
N PRO A 498 26.46 -5.32 11.11
CA PRO A 498 27.36 -4.21 11.46
C PRO A 498 27.97 -4.32 12.87
N GLU A 499 27.33 -5.10 13.75
CA GLU A 499 27.71 -5.27 15.16
C GLU A 499 28.38 -6.63 15.48
N GLU A 500 28.39 -7.59 14.55
CA GLU A 500 28.92 -8.94 14.78
C GLU A 500 30.12 -9.23 13.86
N ILE A 501 31.31 -8.90 14.35
CA ILE A 501 32.60 -9.08 13.65
C ILE A 501 33.04 -10.57 13.63
N SER A 502 32.25 -11.51 14.17
CA SER A 502 32.73 -12.88 14.46
C SER A 502 31.73 -14.03 14.36
N ALA A 503 30.51 -13.82 13.85
CA ALA A 503 29.59 -14.91 13.53
C ALA A 503 29.67 -15.24 12.03
N GLU A 504 29.71 -16.52 11.67
CA GLU A 504 29.47 -16.96 10.30
C GLU A 504 28.17 -16.30 9.81
N GLY A 505 28.24 -15.51 8.74
CA GLY A 505 27.15 -14.62 8.34
C GLY A 505 25.82 -15.36 8.22
N THR A 506 24.73 -14.76 8.71
CA THR A 506 23.42 -15.39 8.64
C THR A 506 22.86 -15.28 7.21
N PRO A 507 22.15 -16.33 6.72
CA PRO A 507 21.49 -16.28 5.42
C PRO A 507 20.30 -15.32 5.47
N ASN A 508 20.58 -14.03 5.34
CA ASN A 508 19.65 -12.91 5.37
C ASN A 508 19.15 -12.56 3.96
N PRO A 509 18.11 -11.73 3.84
CA PRO A 509 17.66 -11.23 2.54
C PRO A 509 18.77 -10.49 1.79
N PHE A 510 18.75 -10.56 0.47
CA PHE A 510 19.74 -9.93 -0.41
C PHE A 510 19.08 -9.36 -1.67
N LEU A 511 19.81 -8.48 -2.35
CA LEU A 511 19.40 -7.87 -3.61
C LEU A 511 20.17 -8.52 -4.75
N TRP A 512 19.49 -8.88 -5.82
CA TRP A 512 20.13 -9.48 -6.99
C TRP A 512 19.59 -8.85 -8.27
N GLN A 513 20.46 -8.49 -9.22
CA GLN A 513 20.07 -7.90 -10.51
C GLN A 513 19.15 -8.82 -11.33
N THR A 514 19.23 -10.11 -11.06
CA THR A 514 18.54 -11.15 -11.81
C THR A 514 17.11 -11.36 -11.30
N PRO A 515 16.08 -11.21 -12.14
CA PRO A 515 14.70 -11.49 -11.74
C PRO A 515 14.44 -12.99 -11.59
N ALA A 516 13.58 -13.35 -10.65
CA ALA A 516 13.16 -14.75 -10.45
C ALA A 516 12.12 -15.17 -11.49
N SER A 517 12.03 -16.47 -11.74
CA SER A 517 11.16 -17.01 -12.79
C SER A 517 9.93 -17.76 -12.25
N SER A 518 10.02 -18.35 -11.05
CA SER A 518 9.00 -19.29 -10.59
C SER A 518 8.08 -18.72 -9.53
N ALA A 519 8.57 -17.81 -8.67
CA ALA A 519 7.72 -17.17 -7.68
C ALA A 519 8.17 -15.72 -7.42
N VAL A 520 7.65 -14.78 -8.22
CA VAL A 520 8.08 -13.37 -8.16
C VAL A 520 6.91 -12.39 -8.27
N LEU A 521 6.90 -11.37 -7.42
CA LEU A 521 6.04 -10.21 -7.54
C LEU A 521 6.77 -9.12 -8.33
N ILE A 522 6.24 -8.72 -9.49
CA ILE A 522 6.75 -7.62 -10.30
C ILE A 522 5.85 -6.40 -10.09
N PHE A 523 6.45 -5.22 -9.88
CA PHE A 523 5.67 -4.00 -9.70
C PHE A 523 5.02 -3.54 -11.02
N GLY A 524 3.80 -2.99 -10.97
CA GLY A 524 3.04 -2.57 -12.15
C GLY A 524 3.78 -1.58 -13.06
N GLU A 525 4.48 -0.59 -12.52
CA GLU A 525 5.35 0.29 -13.32
C GLU A 525 6.42 -0.47 -14.09
N LYS A 526 7.08 -1.43 -13.45
CA LYS A 526 8.15 -2.23 -14.05
C LYS A 526 7.60 -3.20 -15.08
N TRP A 527 6.39 -3.72 -14.85
CA TRP A 527 5.67 -4.50 -15.83
C TRP A 527 5.31 -3.69 -17.08
N MET A 528 4.80 -2.47 -16.93
CA MET A 528 4.53 -1.57 -18.06
C MET A 528 5.80 -1.22 -18.83
N GLU A 529 6.89 -0.96 -18.11
CA GLU A 529 8.20 -0.71 -18.71
C GLU A 529 8.72 -1.92 -19.49
N LEU A 530 8.59 -3.13 -18.92
CA LEU A 530 8.92 -4.38 -19.60
C LEU A 530 8.08 -4.59 -20.87
N HIS A 531 6.79 -4.25 -20.81
CA HIS A 531 5.92 -4.33 -21.98
C HIS A 531 6.37 -3.37 -23.10
N ASP A 532 6.71 -2.12 -22.79
CA ASP A 532 7.25 -1.16 -23.77
C ASP A 532 8.65 -1.57 -24.27
N PHE A 533 9.47 -2.17 -23.41
CA PHE A 533 10.78 -2.70 -23.80
C PHE A 533 10.65 -3.83 -24.83
N VAL A 534 9.76 -4.80 -24.57
CA VAL A 534 9.55 -5.94 -25.47
C VAL A 534 8.94 -5.50 -26.81
N SER A 535 8.02 -4.54 -26.81
CA SER A 535 7.45 -4.02 -28.06
C SER A 535 8.51 -3.34 -28.93
N ARG A 536 9.37 -2.49 -28.35
CA ARG A 536 10.42 -1.77 -29.07
C ARG A 536 11.54 -2.69 -29.55
N THR A 537 12.00 -3.61 -28.71
CA THR A 537 13.01 -4.60 -29.12
C THR A 537 12.49 -5.52 -30.22
N ALA A 538 11.19 -5.87 -30.19
CA ALA A 538 10.56 -6.60 -31.27
C ALA A 538 10.52 -5.79 -32.59
N GLN A 539 10.26 -4.48 -32.51
CA GLN A 539 10.28 -3.59 -33.67
C GLN A 539 11.70 -3.43 -34.25
N VAL A 540 12.73 -3.26 -33.41
CA VAL A 540 14.13 -3.20 -33.88
C VAL A 540 14.52 -4.47 -34.64
N LYS A 541 14.09 -5.64 -34.16
CA LYS A 541 14.32 -6.93 -34.82
C LYS A 541 13.59 -7.06 -36.17
N GLU A 542 12.47 -6.35 -36.36
CA GLU A 542 11.73 -6.34 -37.62
C GLU A 542 12.28 -5.33 -38.63
N ASP A 543 12.69 -4.15 -38.16
CA ASP A 543 13.17 -3.05 -39.00
C ASP A 543 14.65 -3.19 -39.41
N SER A 544 15.44 -3.99 -38.68
CA SER A 544 16.88 -4.16 -38.93
C SER A 544 17.20 -5.45 -39.69
N ASP A 545 17.88 -5.33 -40.83
CA ASP A 545 18.38 -6.49 -41.60
C ASP A 545 19.42 -7.33 -40.84
N VAL A 546 20.16 -6.70 -39.92
CA VAL A 546 21.14 -7.36 -39.03
C VAL A 546 20.71 -7.14 -37.58
N VAL A 547 20.36 -8.23 -36.90
CA VAL A 547 20.01 -8.18 -35.47
C VAL A 547 21.27 -7.88 -34.65
N PRO A 548 21.25 -6.85 -33.79
CA PRO A 548 22.37 -6.56 -32.89
C PRO A 548 22.80 -7.78 -32.08
N THR A 549 24.11 -7.92 -31.84
CA THR A 549 24.68 -9.05 -31.09
C THR A 549 24.08 -9.17 -29.68
N LEU A 550 23.87 -8.03 -28.99
CA LEU A 550 23.24 -7.99 -27.66
C LEU A 550 21.80 -8.55 -27.63
N LEU A 551 21.07 -8.52 -28.75
CA LEU A 551 19.72 -9.09 -28.84
C LEU A 551 19.72 -10.56 -29.33
N SER A 552 20.87 -11.04 -29.79
CA SER A 552 21.07 -12.37 -30.38
C SER A 552 21.72 -13.34 -29.40
N GLU A 553 22.56 -12.82 -28.49
CA GLU A 553 23.13 -13.58 -27.39
C GLU A 553 22.03 -13.91 -26.39
N LYS A 554 21.94 -15.19 -26.01
CA LYS A 554 20.98 -15.69 -25.04
C LYS A 554 21.73 -16.05 -23.78
N LEU A 555 21.44 -15.32 -22.70
CA LEU A 555 22.06 -15.55 -21.40
C LEU A 555 21.23 -16.56 -20.60
N VAL A 556 19.91 -16.42 -20.62
CA VAL A 556 19.02 -17.27 -19.85
C VAL A 556 18.91 -18.66 -20.47
N SER A 557 19.09 -19.69 -19.64
CA SER A 557 18.91 -21.09 -20.01
C SER A 557 17.51 -21.37 -20.57
N LYS A 558 17.42 -22.35 -21.48
CA LYS A 558 16.15 -22.83 -22.05
C LYS A 558 15.26 -23.56 -21.05
N GLN A 559 15.66 -23.67 -19.79
CA GLN A 559 14.79 -24.13 -18.70
C GLN A 559 13.87 -23.00 -18.22
N HIS A 560 14.29 -21.75 -18.30
CA HIS A 560 13.42 -20.65 -17.89
C HIS A 560 12.53 -20.16 -19.05
N PRO A 561 11.37 -19.56 -18.75
CA PRO A 561 10.53 -18.93 -19.76
C PRO A 561 11.25 -17.83 -20.53
N SER A 562 10.96 -17.70 -21.83
CA SER A 562 11.59 -16.74 -22.74
C SER A 562 11.42 -15.27 -22.34
N TRP A 563 10.32 -14.92 -21.65
CA TRP A 563 10.08 -13.55 -21.20
C TRP A 563 11.13 -13.08 -20.18
N LEU A 564 11.77 -14.02 -19.47
CA LEU A 564 12.76 -13.72 -18.45
C LEU A 564 14.03 -13.10 -19.04
N GLU A 565 14.40 -13.47 -20.27
CA GLU A 565 15.54 -12.86 -20.98
C GLU A 565 15.32 -11.34 -21.12
N TYR A 566 14.13 -10.93 -21.58
CA TYR A 566 13.79 -9.51 -21.70
C TYR A 566 13.77 -8.80 -20.35
N ALA A 567 13.29 -9.48 -19.29
CA ALA A 567 13.29 -8.94 -17.94
C ALA A 567 14.71 -8.75 -17.39
N LEU A 568 15.61 -9.71 -17.61
CA LEU A 568 17.02 -9.62 -17.23
C LEU A 568 17.71 -8.48 -17.99
N MET A 569 17.49 -8.38 -19.30
CA MET A 569 18.03 -7.29 -20.10
C MET A 569 17.57 -5.94 -19.59
N LEU A 570 16.28 -5.77 -19.31
CA LEU A 570 15.75 -4.52 -18.76
C LEU A 570 16.36 -4.20 -17.38
N ALA A 571 16.47 -5.21 -16.51
CA ALA A 571 17.07 -5.04 -15.20
C ALA A 571 18.55 -4.60 -15.29
N ARG A 572 19.29 -5.13 -16.27
CA ARG A 572 20.68 -4.72 -16.53
C ARG A 572 20.77 -3.29 -17.09
N VAL A 573 19.95 -2.95 -18.08
CA VAL A 573 19.96 -1.59 -18.68
C VAL A 573 19.57 -0.51 -17.68
N ARG A 574 18.62 -0.80 -16.79
CA ARG A 574 18.13 0.18 -15.81
C ARG A 574 18.81 0.10 -14.44
N GLY A 575 19.68 -0.88 -14.24
CA GLY A 575 20.26 -1.16 -12.92
C GLY A 575 19.20 -1.51 -11.88
N TYR A 576 18.17 -2.29 -12.26
CA TYR A 576 17.17 -2.78 -11.32
C TYR A 576 17.63 -4.06 -10.63
N TRP A 577 17.15 -4.25 -9.41
CA TRP A 577 17.38 -5.45 -8.62
C TRP A 577 16.07 -6.01 -8.09
N SER A 578 16.03 -7.32 -7.86
CA SER A 578 14.94 -8.01 -7.18
C SER A 578 15.36 -8.36 -5.76
N LEU A 579 14.41 -8.29 -4.83
CA LEU A 579 14.63 -8.70 -3.44
C LEU A 579 14.44 -10.21 -3.33
N TYR A 580 15.40 -10.89 -2.72
CA TYR A 580 15.32 -12.33 -2.43
C TYR A 580 15.29 -12.59 -0.93
N PRO A 581 14.47 -13.56 -0.48
CA PRO A 581 14.49 -14.00 0.91
C PRO A 581 15.80 -14.74 1.22
N GLY A 582 16.19 -14.69 2.48
CA GLY A 582 17.21 -15.60 3.00
C GLY A 582 16.71 -17.04 3.01
N LYS A 583 17.63 -18.00 3.11
CA LYS A 583 17.31 -19.44 2.99
C LYS A 583 16.21 -19.87 3.94
N GLU A 584 16.34 -19.54 5.22
CA GLU A 584 15.37 -19.91 6.26
C GLU A 584 13.98 -19.37 5.93
N VAL A 585 13.86 -18.11 5.54
CA VAL A 585 12.57 -17.49 5.20
C VAL A 585 11.99 -18.09 3.92
N ALA A 586 12.82 -18.39 2.92
CA ALA A 586 12.38 -18.99 1.66
C ALA A 586 11.64 -20.32 1.88
N GLU A 587 12.17 -21.20 2.75
CA GLU A 587 11.56 -22.51 3.06
C GLU A 587 10.17 -22.37 3.71
N HIS A 588 9.93 -21.25 4.40
CA HIS A 588 8.67 -20.94 5.08
C HIS A 588 7.68 -20.17 4.18
N VAL A 589 8.06 -19.69 3.00
CA VAL A 589 7.21 -18.83 2.16
C VAL A 589 6.69 -19.58 0.94
N ALA A 590 7.61 -20.10 0.12
CA ALA A 590 7.26 -20.81 -1.10
C ALA A 590 8.36 -21.80 -1.46
N VAL A 591 7.96 -22.99 -1.90
CA VAL A 591 8.87 -24.01 -2.42
C VAL A 591 8.54 -24.29 -3.87
N VAL A 592 9.58 -24.41 -4.69
CA VAL A 592 9.45 -24.83 -6.09
C VAL A 592 9.91 -26.26 -6.22
N HIS A 593 8.97 -27.06 -6.73
CA HIS A 593 9.09 -28.50 -6.81
C HIS A 593 9.70 -28.92 -8.15
N GLY A 594 10.88 -29.54 -8.11
CA GLY A 594 11.63 -29.96 -9.30
C GLY A 594 11.21 -31.31 -9.89
N GLU A 595 10.43 -32.11 -9.16
CA GLU A 595 10.11 -33.50 -9.51
C GLU A 595 9.13 -33.64 -10.69
N LEU A 596 8.28 -32.64 -10.88
CA LEU A 596 7.31 -32.54 -11.99
C LEU A 596 7.64 -31.40 -12.97
N TYR A 597 8.87 -30.88 -12.91
CA TYR A 597 9.27 -29.76 -13.75
C TYR A 597 9.31 -30.15 -15.24
N ASP A 598 8.59 -29.36 -16.04
CA ASP A 598 8.55 -29.47 -17.50
C ASP A 598 9.23 -28.28 -18.17
N ILE A 599 10.01 -28.57 -19.22
CA ILE A 599 10.65 -27.55 -20.07
C ILE A 599 9.57 -26.66 -20.70
N PRO A 600 9.75 -25.33 -20.74
CA PRO A 600 8.79 -24.43 -21.38
C PRO A 600 8.45 -24.84 -22.81
N GLU A 601 7.18 -24.69 -23.19
CA GLU A 601 6.65 -25.24 -24.43
C GLU A 601 7.36 -24.68 -25.69
N GLU A 602 7.80 -23.44 -25.63
CA GLU A 602 8.57 -22.78 -26.69
C GLU A 602 9.89 -23.50 -27.01
N TYR A 603 10.42 -24.29 -26.08
CA TYR A 603 11.63 -25.10 -26.24
C TYR A 603 11.35 -26.59 -26.42
N ALA A 604 10.10 -27.04 -26.28
CA ALA A 604 9.68 -28.45 -26.29
C ALA A 604 9.80 -29.17 -27.67
N GLY A 605 10.70 -28.69 -28.53
CA GLY A 605 10.91 -29.21 -29.88
C GLY A 605 12.27 -28.92 -30.49
N SER A 606 13.11 -28.09 -29.87
CA SER A 606 14.51 -28.04 -30.29
C SER A 606 15.16 -29.31 -29.78
N LYS A 607 15.27 -30.33 -30.65
CA LYS A 607 16.40 -31.26 -30.51
C LYS A 607 17.62 -30.36 -30.38
N SER A 608 18.36 -30.47 -29.28
CA SER A 608 19.72 -29.94 -29.24
C SER A 608 20.37 -30.36 -30.56
N SER A 609 20.76 -29.41 -31.40
CA SER A 609 21.57 -29.65 -32.59
C SER A 609 23.00 -30.01 -32.17
N ILE A 610 23.10 -30.99 -31.27
CA ILE A 610 24.31 -31.62 -30.73
C ILE A 610 23.93 -33.10 -30.66
N SER A 611 24.62 -33.87 -31.50
CA SER A 611 24.58 -35.32 -31.71
C SER A 611 23.76 -36.17 -30.72
N ASP A 612 22.86 -36.97 -31.29
CA ASP A 612 21.84 -37.83 -30.66
C ASP A 612 22.38 -38.95 -29.71
N ASP A 613 23.67 -38.96 -29.34
CA ASP A 613 24.24 -39.92 -28.37
C ASP A 613 24.68 -39.29 -27.03
N ALA A 614 24.87 -37.97 -26.95
CA ALA A 614 25.30 -37.28 -25.71
C ALA A 614 24.14 -36.68 -24.89
N SER A 615 22.96 -36.52 -25.50
CA SER A 615 21.83 -35.76 -24.93
C SER A 615 20.94 -36.55 -23.96
N ASN A 616 20.87 -37.88 -24.07
CA ASN A 616 20.21 -38.69 -23.03
C ASN A 616 20.99 -38.67 -21.70
N VAL A 617 22.30 -38.45 -21.76
CA VAL A 617 23.15 -38.29 -20.57
C VAL A 617 23.07 -36.87 -20.02
N ALA A 618 23.05 -35.83 -20.86
CA ALA A 618 22.91 -34.44 -20.40
C ALA A 618 21.51 -34.16 -19.80
N VAL A 619 20.42 -34.55 -20.48
CA VAL A 619 19.05 -34.42 -19.95
C VAL A 619 18.82 -35.35 -18.76
N GLY A 620 19.47 -36.52 -18.73
CA GLY A 620 19.49 -37.44 -17.58
C GLY A 620 20.24 -36.86 -16.38
N ASN A 621 21.41 -36.26 -16.58
CA ASN A 621 22.22 -35.61 -15.56
C ASN A 621 21.56 -34.33 -15.03
N ILE A 622 20.82 -33.59 -15.86
CA ILE A 622 20.07 -32.39 -15.47
C ILE A 622 18.80 -32.79 -14.68
N ARG A 623 18.07 -33.82 -15.13
CA ARG A 623 16.98 -34.43 -14.32
C ARG A 623 17.50 -35.00 -13.00
N GLN A 624 18.72 -35.53 -12.96
CA GLN A 624 19.37 -35.93 -11.71
C GLN A 624 19.75 -34.73 -10.84
N LYS A 625 20.30 -33.64 -11.41
CA LYS A 625 20.62 -32.41 -10.67
C LYS A 625 19.38 -31.76 -10.05
N VAL A 626 18.27 -31.66 -10.79
CA VAL A 626 16.99 -31.12 -10.29
C VAL A 626 16.30 -32.07 -9.31
N ARG A 627 16.41 -33.40 -9.50
CA ARG A 627 15.95 -34.40 -8.50
C ARG A 627 16.83 -34.46 -7.24
N TRP A 628 18.08 -33.98 -7.30
CA TRP A 628 19.02 -34.00 -6.19
C TRP A 628 19.19 -32.64 -5.51
N ALA A 629 18.52 -31.60 -6.00
CA ALA A 629 18.25 -30.43 -5.18
C ALA A 629 17.48 -30.92 -3.95
N PRO A 630 17.93 -30.62 -2.71
CA PRO A 630 17.22 -31.06 -1.52
C PRO A 630 15.79 -30.55 -1.60
N GLU A 631 14.81 -31.47 -1.56
CA GLU A 631 13.40 -31.11 -1.48
C GLU A 631 13.19 -30.38 -0.15
N LEU A 632 13.08 -29.07 -0.21
CA LEU A 632 12.66 -28.27 0.93
C LEU A 632 11.20 -28.64 1.22
N GLN A 633 10.94 -29.23 2.38
CA GLN A 633 9.58 -29.43 2.84
C GLN A 633 9.07 -28.11 3.40
N LEU A 634 7.86 -27.70 3.01
CA LEU A 634 7.18 -26.57 3.65
C LEU A 634 7.09 -26.84 5.15
N SER A 635 7.81 -26.05 5.93
CA SER A 635 7.74 -26.08 7.37
C SER A 635 6.43 -25.43 7.84
N SER A 636 5.88 -25.96 8.94
CA SER A 636 4.61 -25.47 9.51
C SER A 636 4.77 -24.26 10.42
N LEU A 637 5.99 -23.71 10.54
CA LEU A 637 6.27 -22.56 11.41
C LEU A 637 5.77 -21.27 10.76
N SER A 638 5.44 -20.28 11.59
CA SER A 638 5.02 -18.96 11.14
C SER A 638 6.17 -18.30 10.38
N VAL A 639 5.92 -17.80 9.16
CA VAL A 639 6.91 -17.07 8.36
C VAL A 639 7.50 -15.91 9.14
N LEU A 640 6.65 -15.25 9.94
CA LEU A 640 7.02 -14.07 10.71
C LEU A 640 7.94 -14.40 11.88
N ASP A 641 7.86 -15.62 12.41
CA ASP A 641 8.73 -16.09 13.49
C ASP A 641 10.09 -16.54 12.93
N ALA A 642 10.14 -16.91 11.64
CA ALA A 642 11.36 -17.26 10.91
C ALA A 642 12.11 -16.03 10.37
N LEU A 643 11.56 -14.82 10.52
CA LEU A 643 12.23 -13.60 10.07
C LEU A 643 13.37 -13.22 11.04
N PRO A 644 14.56 -12.86 10.52
CA PRO A 644 15.66 -12.39 11.35
C PRO A 644 15.31 -11.08 12.07
N ASN A 645 16.11 -10.70 13.07
CA ASN A 645 15.97 -9.44 13.82
C ASN A 645 14.60 -9.32 14.54
N ASP A 646 14.23 -10.38 15.26
CA ASP A 646 12.94 -10.53 15.95
C ASP A 646 11.72 -10.30 15.06
N GLY A 647 11.84 -10.41 13.73
CA GLY A 647 10.79 -10.17 12.74
C GLY A 647 10.80 -8.79 12.06
N ASN A 648 11.80 -7.94 12.35
CA ASN A 648 11.93 -6.61 11.73
C ASN A 648 12.73 -6.69 10.43
N LEU A 649 12.18 -6.13 9.36
CA LEU A 649 12.87 -6.06 8.07
C LEU A 649 14.07 -5.11 8.10
N TRP A 650 15.16 -5.55 7.48
CA TRP A 650 16.35 -4.73 7.26
C TRP A 650 16.08 -3.65 6.19
N PRO A 651 16.62 -2.43 6.34
CA PRO A 651 16.52 -1.42 5.30
C PRO A 651 17.28 -1.86 4.04
N LEU A 652 16.76 -1.52 2.85
CA LEU A 652 17.37 -1.90 1.57
C LEU A 652 18.83 -1.45 1.42
N THR A 653 19.21 -0.36 2.08
CA THR A 653 20.59 0.18 2.06
C THR A 653 21.61 -0.70 2.77
N ALA A 654 21.16 -1.59 3.67
CA ALA A 654 22.02 -2.47 4.42
C ALA A 654 22.18 -3.85 3.76
N LEU A 655 21.34 -4.17 2.77
CA LEU A 655 21.35 -5.49 2.13
C LEU A 655 22.53 -5.61 1.16
N PRO A 656 23.19 -6.78 1.09
CA PRO A 656 24.20 -7.05 0.08
C PRO A 656 23.57 -7.08 -1.32
N ILE A 657 24.35 -6.67 -2.32
CA ILE A 657 23.93 -6.60 -3.72
C ILE A 657 24.78 -7.58 -4.52
N ALA A 658 24.11 -8.43 -5.30
CA ALA A 658 24.73 -9.31 -6.27
C ALA A 658 24.51 -8.79 -7.70
N ASP A 659 25.55 -8.88 -8.53
CA ASP A 659 25.48 -8.64 -9.98
C ASP A 659 24.70 -9.77 -10.69
N TRP A 660 24.38 -9.63 -11.97
CA TRP A 660 23.59 -10.63 -12.71
C TRP A 660 24.18 -12.05 -12.68
N GLN A 661 25.51 -12.20 -12.58
CA GLN A 661 26.20 -13.49 -12.45
C GLN A 661 26.13 -14.08 -11.03
N GLY A 662 25.66 -13.32 -10.05
CA GLY A 662 25.54 -13.75 -8.66
C GLY A 662 26.75 -13.41 -7.77
N THR A 663 27.73 -12.66 -8.27
CA THR A 663 28.86 -12.17 -7.47
C THR A 663 28.47 -10.95 -6.65
N GLU A 664 28.91 -10.88 -5.40
CA GLU A 664 28.69 -9.70 -4.54
C GLU A 664 29.47 -8.48 -5.07
N VAL A 665 28.80 -7.33 -5.18
CA VAL A 665 29.36 -6.09 -5.73
C VAL A 665 28.97 -4.90 -4.86
N SER A 666 29.85 -3.90 -4.77
CA SER A 666 29.55 -2.67 -4.03
C SER A 666 28.44 -1.87 -4.71
N PRO A 667 27.63 -1.08 -3.97
CA PRO A 667 26.57 -0.28 -4.56
C PRO A 667 27.06 0.77 -5.58
N GLN A 668 28.32 1.20 -5.48
CA GLN A 668 28.91 2.16 -6.43
C GLN A 668 29.31 1.47 -7.73
N ASP A 669 29.99 0.33 -7.63
CA ASP A 669 30.42 -0.45 -8.79
C ASP A 669 29.21 -0.98 -9.56
N PHE A 670 28.16 -1.40 -8.84
CA PHE A 670 26.89 -1.83 -9.45
C PHE A 670 26.28 -0.72 -10.33
N ARG A 671 26.22 0.52 -9.83
CA ARG A 671 25.67 1.65 -10.59
C ARG A 671 26.52 2.00 -11.80
N THR A 672 27.85 1.92 -11.66
CA THR A 672 28.78 2.16 -12.77
C THR A 672 28.61 1.11 -13.87
N SER A 673 28.55 -0.17 -13.49
CA SER A 673 28.29 -1.30 -14.41
C SER A 673 26.96 -1.14 -15.15
N ALA A 674 25.89 -0.80 -14.43
CA ALA A 674 24.57 -0.58 -15.04
C ALA A 674 24.60 0.59 -16.04
N TYR A 675 25.25 1.70 -15.69
CA TYR A 675 25.38 2.86 -16.57
C TYR A 675 26.20 2.57 -17.83
N GLU A 676 27.31 1.84 -17.70
CA GLU A 676 28.11 1.40 -18.85
C GLU A 676 27.29 0.50 -19.79
N TYR A 677 26.52 -0.43 -19.24
CA TYR A 677 25.64 -1.28 -20.03
C TYR A 677 24.49 -0.49 -20.69
N GLU A 678 23.92 0.50 -20.01
CA GLU A 678 22.92 1.41 -20.58
C GLU A 678 23.45 2.14 -21.82
N LEU A 679 24.68 2.68 -21.74
CA LEU A 679 25.32 3.36 -22.86
C LEU A 679 25.59 2.41 -24.04
N LEU A 680 26.07 1.20 -23.77
CA LEU A 680 26.28 0.17 -24.78
C LEU A 680 24.97 -0.23 -25.46
N PHE A 681 23.89 -0.38 -24.69
CA PHE A 681 22.56 -0.69 -25.22
C PHE A 681 22.01 0.44 -26.09
N LYS A 682 22.10 1.70 -25.64
CA LYS A 682 21.66 2.87 -26.39
C LYS A 682 22.39 3.01 -27.72
N GLY A 683 23.70 2.75 -27.76
CA GLY A 683 24.49 2.82 -28.99
C GLY A 683 24.19 1.68 -29.97
N SER A 684 24.13 0.44 -29.48
CA SER A 684 24.03 -0.75 -30.35
C SER A 684 22.60 -1.13 -30.75
N VAL A 685 21.64 -1.04 -29.82
CA VAL A 685 20.24 -1.43 -30.03
C VAL A 685 19.35 -0.21 -30.22
N GLY A 686 19.55 0.82 -29.40
CA GLY A 686 18.77 2.06 -29.44
C GLY A 686 19.07 2.98 -30.62
N GLY A 687 20.24 2.81 -31.25
CA GLY A 687 20.76 3.65 -32.33
C GLY A 687 21.00 5.11 -31.93
N CYS A 688 21.17 5.37 -30.65
CA CYS A 688 21.44 6.70 -30.12
C CYS A 688 22.89 7.11 -30.35
N ASP A 689 23.10 8.36 -30.81
CA ASP A 689 24.42 8.96 -30.84
C ASP A 689 24.78 9.44 -29.42
N VAL A 690 25.59 8.62 -28.73
CA VAL A 690 26.04 8.86 -27.35
C VAL A 690 26.96 10.07 -27.26
N GLU A 691 27.70 10.40 -28.32
CA GLU A 691 28.67 11.51 -28.31
C GLU A 691 28.00 12.88 -28.51
N THR A 692 26.97 12.96 -29.36
CA THR A 692 26.29 14.24 -29.64
C THR A 692 25.02 14.46 -28.83
N GLY A 693 24.50 13.42 -28.16
CA GLY A 693 23.25 13.48 -27.39
C GLY A 693 22.01 13.76 -28.25
N LYS A 694 22.13 13.70 -29.58
CA LYS A 694 21.03 13.98 -30.51
C LYS A 694 20.03 12.82 -30.51
N GLY A 695 18.76 13.15 -30.34
CA GLY A 695 17.66 12.20 -30.35
C GLY A 695 17.33 11.56 -29.00
N GLN A 696 18.10 11.85 -27.94
CA GLN A 696 17.80 11.35 -26.61
C GLN A 696 16.54 11.99 -26.05
N LYS A 697 15.55 11.16 -25.72
CA LYS A 697 14.35 11.56 -25.00
C LYS A 697 14.65 11.56 -23.49
N GLY A 698 13.92 12.39 -22.75
CA GLY A 698 14.01 12.38 -21.29
C GLY A 698 13.45 11.09 -20.72
N TYR A 699 13.98 10.66 -19.57
CA TYR A 699 13.43 9.53 -18.83
C TYR A 699 11.96 9.80 -18.45
N GLU A 700 11.08 8.89 -18.86
CA GLU A 700 9.67 8.89 -18.48
C GLU A 700 9.38 7.62 -17.67
N PRO A 701 8.74 7.71 -16.50
CA PRO A 701 8.46 6.54 -15.68
C PRO A 701 7.53 5.57 -16.43
N ALA A 702 7.79 4.26 -16.30
CA ALA A 702 7.05 3.19 -16.97
C ALA A 702 7.14 3.19 -18.51
N SER A 703 8.18 3.82 -19.06
CA SER A 703 8.45 3.90 -20.51
C SER A 703 9.94 3.65 -20.76
N THR A 704 10.28 3.12 -21.93
CA THR A 704 11.66 2.87 -22.37
C THR A 704 12.07 3.72 -23.56
N GLN A 705 11.28 4.75 -23.90
CA GLN A 705 11.54 5.64 -25.04
C GLN A 705 12.92 6.31 -25.02
N ASP A 706 13.48 6.56 -23.84
CA ASP A 706 14.81 7.14 -23.66
C ASP A 706 15.95 6.18 -24.05
N LEU A 707 15.68 4.87 -24.13
CA LEU A 707 16.64 3.86 -24.57
C LEU A 707 16.70 3.73 -26.10
N PHE A 708 15.69 4.23 -26.84
CA PHE A 708 15.58 4.06 -28.29
C PHE A 708 15.46 5.42 -28.99
N CYS A 709 16.47 5.81 -29.77
CA CYS A 709 16.47 7.06 -30.53
C CYS A 709 15.93 6.88 -31.95
N ASN A 710 16.04 5.67 -32.51
CA ASN A 710 15.57 5.35 -33.86
C ASN A 710 14.05 5.15 -33.93
N LEU A 711 13.38 5.01 -32.78
CA LEU A 711 11.97 4.66 -32.70
C LEU A 711 11.13 5.82 -32.10
N PRO A 712 9.89 6.00 -32.56
CA PRO A 712 9.00 7.07 -32.12
C PRO A 712 8.56 6.94 -30.66
#